data_AF-H2J4Z1-F1
#
_entry.id   AF-H2J4Z1-F1
#
_cell.length_a   1.000
_cell.length_b   1.000
_cell.length_c   1.000
_cell.angle_alpha   90.00
_cell.angle_beta   90.00
_cell.angle_gamma   90.00
#
_symmetry.space_group_name_H-M   'P 1'
#
loop_
_entity.id
_entity.type
_entity.pdbx_description
1 polymer ?
#
loop_
_entity_poly.entity_id
_entity_poly.type
_entity_poly.pdbx_seq_one_letter_code
_entity_poly.pdbx_strand_id
1 'polypeptide(L)'
;MAMIQKKNYILRHIFLIIITIIVLFPLVWVVTTSVRRDNAAFSPKLFSSRITFNYYRDLLFPKATVPELIKDMNSTAHFIGENSSLSFDEAREKLNTQISDFETYISETKQYFEDINLRFENILTNINSKYSNEILNDINTARNNEVKNLSEIEKELVRGMDLSEINENISSLKTKINEYLKLRDEARTILNQISITPENKTYISKTFDTIYGLKPGYTLWNIRVYKKWKKLQPDNSELQKLPAIIKSLYANWKDITKTAEQVDDYFATLENEKYGNELSKLKDYESKISSLQKKSNELSSKISEKNKEILKLNGDLNALLEIYAPYGEKLSSAVDIFKKYNLKEKKIYTLEMQKLMDNAKYLSNAFTTINENFVLFDDFKEYKTYIESFASSFIWINDNAVKIYSNKDVEFLNPAYKTITGVIEAINPTIKTFENLVLTLATNIKEAETLDSEYSRIKTELEKYNNEYNTLYNSLKTEFDKFDKLKNYGELLMVKEFINADVNNYEEAQFISTLLNSKIFKYYKPDKKDINIFTLKENIEEANEKFQKSLVSFNKIIEEFESQLAELKNNSDDYLKLNYGGYTADILPIMQISSIYNSKYGPAKADLSRSSRIVSDLSDSVKYKALKSDLRKIDGNIYNLLDKWNPKQRKPFLRWLMNSIIVAGITAILTVLMTAVAAYPFSRMRFKGRKEGLLYLMLIQMFPAIMYMVALYGILKFMGDYFGFIGLDTLSGLIFVYLGGVAFNMWLIKGYYDTIPDSLEESAMIDGATRFQTFWLIVLPLASPILAVVTILSFMGTFNEFVMARIVLASEQNFTYAVGLQTFSSGPFETEWGLFTAAALLGAVPMVILFLSMQKYLVGGLTQGSVKG
;
A
#
# COMPACT_ATOMS: atom_id res chain seq x y z
N MET A 1 -58.46 -5.87 -25.66
CA MET A 1 -57.69 -5.07 -24.67
C MET A 1 -57.08 -6.00 -23.66
N ALA A 2 -55.80 -6.38 -23.84
CA ALA A 2 -55.10 -7.21 -22.86
C ALA A 2 -54.54 -6.31 -21.75
N MET A 3 -55.00 -6.57 -20.52
CA MET A 3 -54.61 -5.86 -19.31
C MET A 3 -53.16 -6.21 -18.97
N ILE A 4 -52.24 -5.28 -19.22
CA ILE A 4 -50.82 -5.43 -18.84
C ILE A 4 -50.74 -5.38 -17.31
N GLN A 5 -50.53 -6.52 -16.67
CA GLN A 5 -50.21 -6.59 -15.24
C GLN A 5 -48.89 -5.83 -14.99
N LYS A 6 -48.95 -4.73 -14.22
CA LYS A 6 -47.75 -4.08 -13.66
C LYS A 6 -47.07 -5.04 -12.69
N LYS A 7 -46.04 -5.77 -13.15
CA LYS A 7 -45.12 -6.47 -12.25
C LYS A 7 -44.32 -5.45 -11.44
N ASN A 8 -44.34 -5.57 -10.11
CA ASN A 8 -43.53 -4.73 -9.22
C ASN A 8 -42.06 -5.16 -9.28
N TYR A 9 -41.24 -4.43 -10.03
CA TYR A 9 -39.80 -4.69 -10.18
C TYR A 9 -38.96 -4.06 -9.07
N ILE A 10 -39.37 -4.18 -7.81
CA ILE A 10 -38.68 -3.51 -6.67
C ILE A 10 -37.20 -3.91 -6.61
N LEU A 11 -36.89 -5.21 -6.77
CA LEU A 11 -35.51 -5.72 -6.82
C LEU A 11 -34.68 -5.11 -7.95
N ARG A 12 -35.28 -4.89 -9.14
CA ARG A 12 -34.59 -4.25 -10.27
C ARG A 12 -34.25 -2.80 -9.94
N HIS A 13 -35.17 -2.07 -9.30
CA HIS A 13 -34.93 -0.68 -8.92
C HIS A 13 -33.86 -0.59 -7.83
N ILE A 14 -33.89 -1.49 -6.83
CA ILE A 14 -32.84 -1.58 -5.80
C ILE A 14 -31.48 -1.85 -6.45
N PHE A 15 -31.40 -2.82 -7.35
CA PHE A 15 -30.17 -3.14 -8.09
C PHE A 15 -29.67 -1.95 -8.92
N LEU A 16 -30.57 -1.28 -9.65
CA LEU A 16 -30.23 -0.08 -10.43
C LEU A 16 -29.73 1.05 -9.53
N ILE A 17 -30.37 1.30 -8.39
CA ILE A 17 -29.93 2.31 -7.41
C ILE A 17 -28.53 1.99 -6.89
N ILE A 18 -28.27 0.73 -6.52
CA ILE A 18 -26.95 0.29 -6.05
C ILE A 18 -25.90 0.52 -7.14
N ILE A 19 -26.18 0.10 -8.38
CA ILE A 19 -25.28 0.34 -9.52
C ILE A 19 -25.06 1.83 -9.73
N THR A 20 -26.11 2.66 -9.68
CA THR A 20 -25.99 4.11 -9.84
C THR A 20 -25.08 4.70 -8.77
N ILE A 21 -25.20 4.27 -7.51
CA ILE A 21 -24.31 4.72 -6.44
C ILE A 21 -22.86 4.32 -6.72
N ILE A 22 -22.61 3.07 -7.14
CA ILE A 22 -21.26 2.58 -7.47
C ILE A 22 -20.67 3.36 -8.65
N VAL A 23 -21.46 3.61 -9.68
CA VAL A 23 -21.03 4.33 -10.90
C VAL A 23 -20.80 5.81 -10.63
N LEU A 24 -21.60 6.45 -9.77
CA LEU A 24 -21.45 7.86 -9.43
C LEU A 24 -20.41 8.12 -8.34
N PHE A 25 -20.03 7.12 -7.54
CA PHE A 25 -19.07 7.30 -6.44
C PHE A 25 -17.75 7.94 -6.88
N PRO A 26 -17.07 7.51 -7.98
CA PRO A 26 -15.86 8.19 -8.45
C PRO A 26 -16.08 9.66 -8.77
N LEU A 27 -17.21 10.01 -9.38
CA LEU A 27 -17.54 11.40 -9.70
C LEU A 27 -17.73 12.23 -8.42
N VAL A 28 -18.49 11.71 -7.45
CA VAL A 28 -18.68 12.36 -6.15
C VAL A 28 -17.33 12.51 -5.43
N TRP A 29 -16.49 11.50 -5.50
CA TRP A 29 -15.15 11.54 -4.92
C TRP A 29 -14.26 12.60 -5.58
N VAL A 30 -14.24 12.70 -6.91
CA VAL A 30 -13.46 13.73 -7.64
C VAL A 30 -13.96 15.14 -7.25
N VAL A 31 -15.27 15.37 -7.26
CA VAL A 31 -15.88 16.67 -6.92
C VAL A 31 -15.64 17.06 -5.47
N THR A 32 -15.73 16.11 -4.54
CA THR A 32 -15.48 16.40 -3.11
C THR A 32 -13.99 16.55 -2.78
N THR A 33 -13.10 15.95 -3.59
CA THR A 33 -11.64 16.06 -3.41
C THR A 33 -11.09 17.34 -4.03
N SER A 34 -11.71 17.87 -5.08
CA SER A 34 -11.26 19.13 -5.70
C SER A 34 -11.55 20.37 -4.85
N VAL A 35 -12.42 20.26 -3.84
CA VAL A 35 -12.84 21.39 -2.99
C VAL A 35 -12.46 21.23 -1.52
N ARG A 36 -11.80 20.15 -1.12
CA ARG A 36 -11.33 19.97 0.27
C ARG A 36 -9.93 20.55 0.46
N ARG A 37 -9.54 20.85 1.70
CA ARG A 37 -8.20 21.40 2.01
C ARG A 37 -7.11 20.33 2.18
N ASP A 38 -7.49 19.11 2.53
CA ASP A 38 -6.54 18.01 2.68
C ASP A 38 -6.16 17.41 1.33
N ASN A 39 -4.88 17.04 1.20
CA ASN A 39 -4.33 16.46 -0.01
C ASN A 39 -4.36 14.92 0.01
N ALA A 40 -5.22 14.31 0.84
CA ALA A 40 -5.30 12.87 1.00
C ALA A 40 -6.18 12.24 -0.09
N ALA A 41 -5.77 11.09 -0.62
CA ALA A 41 -6.58 10.29 -1.55
C ALA A 41 -7.95 9.94 -0.95
N PHE A 42 -7.95 9.54 0.33
CA PHE A 42 -9.16 9.21 1.08
C PHE A 42 -9.17 9.96 2.40
N SER A 43 -10.16 10.84 2.56
CA SER A 43 -10.42 11.54 3.82
C SER A 43 -11.39 10.71 4.67
N PRO A 44 -11.30 10.76 6.01
CA PRO A 44 -12.26 10.09 6.90
C PRO A 44 -13.72 10.51 6.67
N LYS A 45 -13.95 11.70 6.08
CA LYS A 45 -15.27 12.22 5.73
C LYS A 45 -15.35 12.37 4.21
N LEU A 46 -16.43 11.84 3.61
CA LEU A 46 -16.68 12.01 2.17
C LEU A 46 -16.88 13.49 1.79
N PHE A 47 -17.64 14.23 2.61
CA PHE A 47 -17.84 15.66 2.46
C PHE A 47 -17.00 16.41 3.50
N SER A 48 -16.08 17.23 3.03
CA SER A 48 -15.27 18.08 3.90
C SER A 48 -16.15 19.16 4.54
N SER A 49 -15.98 19.38 5.85
CA SER A 49 -16.54 20.54 6.56
C SER A 49 -15.81 21.85 6.19
N ARG A 50 -14.73 21.75 5.41
CA ARG A 50 -13.76 22.78 5.09
C ARG A 50 -13.54 22.85 3.59
N ILE A 51 -14.34 23.69 2.95
CA ILE A 51 -14.31 23.92 1.51
C ILE A 51 -13.24 24.97 1.16
N THR A 52 -12.54 24.77 0.06
CA THR A 52 -11.58 25.69 -0.56
C THR A 52 -11.72 25.65 -2.08
N PHE A 53 -11.39 26.76 -2.73
CA PHE A 53 -11.29 26.85 -4.19
C PHE A 53 -9.87 27.22 -4.64
N ASN A 54 -8.89 27.15 -3.73
CA ASN A 54 -7.51 27.52 -4.04
C ASN A 54 -6.94 26.69 -5.19
N TYR A 55 -7.25 25.38 -5.28
CA TYR A 55 -6.80 24.55 -6.39
C TYR A 55 -7.27 25.05 -7.76
N TYR A 56 -8.53 25.48 -7.88
CA TYR A 56 -9.04 26.08 -9.11
C TYR A 56 -8.38 27.42 -9.41
N ARG A 57 -8.22 28.27 -8.39
CA ARG A 57 -7.50 29.54 -8.52
C ARG A 57 -6.08 29.32 -8.99
N ASP A 58 -5.36 28.36 -8.44
CA ASP A 58 -3.96 28.11 -8.74
C ASP A 58 -3.76 27.49 -10.14
N LEU A 59 -4.76 26.76 -10.66
CA LEU A 59 -4.76 26.23 -12.03
C LEU A 59 -5.08 27.31 -13.07
N LEU A 60 -6.03 28.21 -12.77
CA LEU A 60 -6.50 29.24 -13.69
C LEU A 60 -5.65 30.52 -13.64
N PHE A 61 -5.19 30.88 -12.44
CA PHE A 61 -4.44 32.09 -12.13
C PHE A 61 -3.24 31.74 -11.22
N PRO A 62 -2.26 30.99 -11.75
CA PRO A 62 -1.09 30.56 -10.99
C PRO A 62 -0.30 31.78 -10.47
N LYS A 63 -0.31 32.00 -9.15
CA LYS A 63 0.53 33.01 -8.50
C LYS A 63 1.84 32.39 -8.02
N ALA A 64 2.91 33.17 -8.06
CA ALA A 64 4.19 32.72 -7.53
C ALA A 64 4.08 32.50 -6.02
N THR A 65 4.66 31.42 -5.52
CA THR A 65 4.89 31.22 -4.08
C THR A 65 6.16 31.96 -3.63
N VAL A 66 6.39 32.13 -2.34
CA VAL A 66 7.64 32.73 -1.81
C VAL A 66 8.90 32.11 -2.45
N PRO A 67 9.12 30.77 -2.43
CA PRO A 67 10.30 30.18 -3.06
C PRO A 67 10.36 30.38 -4.58
N GLU A 68 9.22 30.52 -5.24
CA GLU A 68 9.17 30.77 -6.67
C GLU A 68 9.46 32.23 -7.02
N LEU A 69 9.02 33.19 -6.19
CA LEU A 69 9.45 34.59 -6.29
C LEU A 69 10.97 34.72 -6.10
N ILE A 70 11.58 33.98 -5.17
CA ILE A 70 13.05 33.93 -5.02
C ILE A 70 13.70 33.46 -6.32
N LYS A 71 13.18 32.39 -6.92
CA LYS A 71 13.69 31.85 -8.20
C LYS A 71 13.48 32.84 -9.35
N ASP A 72 12.31 33.46 -9.43
CA ASP A 72 11.94 34.44 -10.46
C ASP A 72 12.84 35.67 -10.40
N MET A 73 13.05 36.24 -9.20
CA MET A 73 13.98 37.34 -8.97
C MET A 73 15.39 36.95 -9.40
N ASN A 74 15.86 35.76 -8.99
CA ASN A 74 17.19 35.28 -9.38
C ASN A 74 17.34 35.13 -10.90
N SER A 75 16.33 34.58 -11.57
CA SER A 75 16.34 34.38 -13.03
C SER A 75 16.27 35.71 -13.81
N THR A 76 15.51 36.67 -13.32
CA THR A 76 15.35 38.00 -13.93
C THR A 76 16.64 38.80 -13.79
N ALA A 77 17.26 38.70 -12.62
CA ALA A 77 18.54 39.29 -12.29
C ALA A 77 19.72 38.81 -13.17
N HIS A 78 19.76 37.52 -13.50
CA HIS A 78 20.93 36.89 -14.17
C HIS A 78 20.75 36.67 -15.67
N PHE A 79 19.68 37.20 -16.28
CA PHE A 79 19.43 37.00 -17.72
C PHE A 79 19.32 35.51 -18.12
N ILE A 80 18.65 34.70 -17.30
CA ILE A 80 18.55 33.23 -17.50
C ILE A 80 17.16 32.82 -18.00
N GLY A 81 17.12 31.86 -18.93
CA GLY A 81 15.89 31.22 -19.38
C GLY A 81 15.04 32.14 -20.27
N GLU A 82 13.72 32.21 -20.03
CA GLU A 82 12.80 33.06 -20.79
C GLU A 82 13.14 34.56 -20.69
N ASN A 83 13.84 34.95 -19.62
CA ASN A 83 14.24 36.34 -19.38
C ASN A 83 15.45 36.76 -20.23
N SER A 84 16.09 35.84 -20.96
CA SER A 84 17.19 36.15 -21.90
C SER A 84 16.74 36.95 -23.13
N SER A 85 15.43 37.16 -23.30
CA SER A 85 14.87 37.99 -24.38
C SER A 85 14.47 39.40 -23.93
N LEU A 86 14.53 39.69 -22.64
CA LEU A 86 14.09 40.96 -22.08
C LEU A 86 15.12 42.08 -22.30
N SER A 87 14.63 43.27 -22.58
CA SER A 87 15.44 44.49 -22.48
C SER A 87 15.74 44.85 -21.02
N PHE A 88 16.74 45.71 -20.81
CA PHE A 88 17.10 46.18 -19.47
C PHE A 88 15.91 46.84 -18.74
N ASP A 89 15.14 47.68 -19.42
CA ASP A 89 13.99 48.38 -18.82
C ASP A 89 12.86 47.41 -18.45
N GLU A 90 12.58 46.42 -19.30
CA GLU A 90 11.60 45.37 -19.02
C GLU A 90 12.04 44.49 -17.84
N ALA A 91 13.32 44.14 -17.76
CA ALA A 91 13.89 43.37 -16.66
C ALA A 91 13.81 44.15 -15.32
N ARG A 92 14.06 45.47 -15.37
CA ARG A 92 13.96 46.37 -14.22
C ARG A 92 12.52 46.46 -13.71
N GLU A 93 11.55 46.69 -14.59
CA GLU A 93 10.13 46.74 -14.22
C GLU A 93 9.67 45.40 -13.62
N LYS A 94 10.08 44.29 -14.24
CA LYS A 94 9.74 42.94 -13.79
C LYS A 94 10.34 42.63 -12.40
N LEU A 95 11.62 42.95 -12.17
CA LEU A 95 12.28 42.74 -10.88
C LEU A 95 11.62 43.59 -9.78
N ASN A 96 11.30 44.86 -10.07
CA ASN A 96 10.60 45.72 -9.11
C ASN A 96 9.21 45.19 -8.74
N THR A 97 8.47 44.65 -9.72
CA THR A 97 7.18 43.99 -9.48
C THR A 97 7.35 42.77 -8.57
N GLN A 98 8.34 41.92 -8.85
CA GLN A 98 8.62 40.72 -8.03
C GLN A 98 9.00 41.08 -6.59
N ILE A 99 9.78 42.14 -6.39
CA ILE A 99 10.13 42.65 -5.05
C ILE A 99 8.85 43.13 -4.33
N SER A 100 7.98 43.88 -5.01
CA SER A 100 6.72 44.37 -4.44
C SER A 100 5.74 43.24 -4.09
N ASP A 101 5.65 42.20 -4.93
CA ASP A 101 4.86 41.00 -4.64
C ASP A 101 5.39 40.26 -3.40
N PHE A 102 6.71 40.19 -3.24
CA PHE A 102 7.35 39.61 -2.06
C PHE A 102 7.03 40.43 -0.79
N GLU A 103 7.19 41.76 -0.84
CA GLU A 103 6.82 42.67 0.26
C GLU A 103 5.34 42.50 0.67
N THR A 104 4.46 42.32 -0.32
CA THR A 104 3.02 42.06 -0.09
C THR A 104 2.81 40.75 0.65
N TYR A 105 3.50 39.66 0.27
CA TYR A 105 3.41 38.38 0.98
C TYR A 105 3.91 38.46 2.42
N ILE A 106 4.96 39.24 2.69
CA ILE A 106 5.42 39.50 4.05
C ILE A 106 4.32 40.21 4.85
N SER A 107 3.70 41.26 4.30
CA SER A 107 2.63 42.00 4.95
C SER A 107 1.40 41.13 5.26
N GLU A 108 0.94 40.34 4.29
CA GLU A 108 -0.17 39.40 4.49
C GLU A 108 0.18 38.32 5.53
N THR A 109 1.43 37.88 5.57
CA THR A 109 1.91 36.91 6.57
C THR A 109 1.82 37.49 7.99
N LYS A 110 2.25 38.74 8.20
CA LYS A 110 2.10 39.47 9.47
C LYS A 110 0.62 39.57 9.87
N GLN A 111 -0.27 39.92 8.92
CA GLN A 111 -1.71 40.01 9.16
C GLN A 111 -2.34 38.67 9.56
N TYR A 112 -1.95 37.56 8.91
CA TYR A 112 -2.42 36.23 9.30
C TYR A 112 -1.99 35.88 10.72
N PHE A 113 -0.74 36.18 11.08
CA PHE A 113 -0.23 35.94 12.43
C PHE A 113 -0.98 36.75 13.50
N GLU A 114 -1.26 38.03 13.25
CA GLU A 114 -2.04 38.88 14.16
C GLU A 114 -3.46 38.34 14.37
N ASP A 115 -4.18 37.98 13.29
CA ASP A 115 -5.54 37.43 13.40
C ASP A 115 -5.55 36.07 14.11
N ILE A 116 -4.56 35.21 13.84
CA ILE A 116 -4.44 33.92 14.54
C ILE A 116 -4.18 34.14 16.04
N ASN A 117 -3.26 35.05 16.40
CA ASN A 117 -2.94 35.36 17.79
C ASN A 117 -4.18 35.87 18.55
N LEU A 118 -4.88 36.85 17.96
CA LEU A 118 -6.11 37.42 18.53
C LEU A 118 -7.19 36.36 18.74
N ARG A 119 -7.32 35.41 17.81
CA ARG A 119 -8.27 34.29 17.94
C ARG A 119 -7.88 33.30 19.04
N PHE A 120 -6.60 32.97 19.19
CA PHE A 120 -6.15 32.14 20.31
C PHE A 120 -6.42 32.81 21.65
N GLU A 121 -6.14 34.12 21.77
CA GLU A 121 -6.48 34.90 22.97
C GLU A 121 -7.98 34.88 23.26
N ASN A 122 -8.83 35.13 22.25
CA ASN A 122 -10.27 35.06 22.39
C ASN A 122 -10.76 33.68 22.82
N ILE A 123 -10.21 32.61 22.24
CA ILE A 123 -10.56 31.23 22.61
C ILE A 123 -10.20 30.97 24.07
N LEU A 124 -8.98 31.29 24.49
CA LEU A 124 -8.51 31.06 25.86
C LEU A 124 -9.31 31.88 26.87
N THR A 125 -9.63 33.14 26.57
CA THR A 125 -10.50 33.97 27.42
C THR A 125 -11.90 33.37 27.51
N ASN A 126 -12.50 32.95 26.38
CA ASN A 126 -13.84 32.37 26.38
C ASN A 126 -13.91 31.04 27.13
N ILE A 127 -12.88 30.20 27.07
CA ILE A 127 -12.81 28.94 27.82
C ILE A 127 -12.76 29.21 29.32
N ASN A 128 -11.89 30.14 29.75
CA ASN A 128 -11.70 30.40 31.18
C ASN A 128 -12.81 31.26 31.81
N SER A 129 -13.65 31.94 31.01
CA SER A 129 -14.73 32.80 31.51
C SER A 129 -16.10 32.34 31.03
N LYS A 130 -16.44 32.63 29.77
CA LYS A 130 -17.76 32.45 29.18
C LYS A 130 -18.27 31.00 29.22
N TYR A 131 -17.43 30.03 28.85
CA TYR A 131 -17.81 28.62 28.73
C TYR A 131 -17.26 27.76 29.87
N SER A 132 -16.62 28.34 30.89
CA SER A 132 -15.94 27.59 31.95
C SER A 132 -16.88 26.57 32.63
N ASN A 133 -18.03 27.05 33.11
CA ASN A 133 -19.03 26.20 33.78
C ASN A 133 -19.67 25.18 32.83
N GLU A 134 -19.96 25.57 31.59
CA GLU A 134 -20.54 24.66 30.58
C GLU A 134 -19.57 23.53 30.23
N ILE A 135 -18.28 23.85 30.04
CA ILE A 135 -17.24 22.87 29.74
C ILE A 135 -17.04 21.92 30.93
N LEU A 136 -16.99 22.44 32.17
CA LEU A 136 -16.89 21.58 33.35
C LEU A 136 -18.09 20.65 33.52
N ASN A 137 -19.30 21.11 33.18
CA ASN A 137 -20.50 20.26 33.16
C ASN A 137 -20.42 19.17 32.07
N ASP A 138 -19.96 19.52 30.87
CA ASP A 138 -19.74 18.56 29.78
C ASP A 138 -18.64 17.54 30.14
N ILE A 139 -17.56 17.97 30.79
CA ILE A 139 -16.51 17.10 31.33
C ILE A 139 -17.09 16.11 32.35
N ASN A 140 -17.86 16.60 33.34
CA ASN A 140 -18.48 15.72 34.33
C ASN A 140 -19.50 14.76 33.71
N THR A 141 -20.20 15.18 32.65
CA THR A 141 -21.11 14.31 31.90
C THR A 141 -20.35 13.19 31.20
N ALA A 142 -19.25 13.49 30.51
CA ALA A 142 -18.38 12.49 29.88
C ALA A 142 -17.77 11.54 30.92
N ARG A 143 -17.27 12.07 32.04
CA ARG A 143 -16.77 11.29 33.18
C ARG A 143 -17.82 10.31 33.71
N ASN A 144 -19.07 10.76 33.90
CA ASN A 144 -20.16 9.90 34.37
C ASN A 144 -20.44 8.74 33.40
N ASN A 145 -20.34 8.97 32.08
CA ASN A 145 -20.46 7.90 31.09
C ASN A 145 -19.33 6.88 31.22
N GLU A 146 -18.09 7.33 31.37
CA GLU A 146 -16.91 6.47 31.56
C GLU A 146 -17.00 5.66 32.87
N VAL A 147 -17.45 6.29 33.98
CA VAL A 147 -17.75 5.60 35.25
C VAL A 147 -18.80 4.51 35.05
N LYS A 148 -19.87 4.81 34.30
CA LYS A 148 -20.93 3.85 34.01
C LYS A 148 -20.40 2.65 33.21
N ASN A 149 -19.60 2.90 32.16
CA ASN A 149 -19.00 1.85 31.33
C ASN A 149 -18.08 0.93 32.15
N LEU A 150 -17.21 1.51 32.99
CA LEU A 150 -16.36 0.72 33.89
C LEU A 150 -17.17 -0.05 34.93
N SER A 151 -18.27 0.52 35.42
CA SER A 151 -19.18 -0.17 36.36
C SER A 151 -19.93 -1.33 35.71
N GLU A 152 -20.27 -1.23 34.42
CA GLU A 152 -20.86 -2.35 33.67
C GLU A 152 -19.85 -3.48 33.48
N ILE A 153 -18.59 -3.15 33.12
CA ILE A 153 -17.50 -4.13 33.03
C ILE A 153 -17.26 -4.81 34.37
N GLU A 154 -17.17 -4.06 35.47
CA GLU A 154 -17.00 -4.59 36.81
C GLU A 154 -18.12 -5.57 37.17
N LYS A 155 -19.39 -5.17 36.97
CA LYS A 155 -20.57 -6.00 37.25
C LYS A 155 -20.55 -7.32 36.48
N GLU A 156 -20.14 -7.31 35.22
CA GLU A 156 -20.03 -8.53 34.41
C GLU A 156 -18.88 -9.43 34.91
N LEU A 157 -17.73 -8.84 35.24
CA LEU A 157 -16.56 -9.57 35.72
C LEU A 157 -16.82 -10.28 37.05
N VAL A 158 -17.41 -9.61 38.04
CA VAL A 158 -17.63 -10.20 39.38
C VAL A 158 -18.96 -10.92 39.52
N ARG A 159 -19.76 -11.04 38.44
CA ARG A 159 -21.07 -11.69 38.48
C ARG A 159 -20.93 -13.12 39.01
N GLY A 160 -21.64 -13.40 40.11
CA GLY A 160 -21.66 -14.71 40.76
C GLY A 160 -20.43 -15.04 41.62
N MET A 161 -19.61 -14.04 41.96
CA MET A 161 -18.44 -14.20 42.84
C MET A 161 -18.73 -13.65 44.24
N ASP A 162 -18.15 -14.30 45.25
CA ASP A 162 -18.11 -13.77 46.61
C ASP A 162 -16.87 -12.88 46.77
N LEU A 163 -17.06 -11.67 47.28
CA LEU A 163 -16.00 -10.67 47.45
C LEU A 163 -15.76 -10.32 48.93
N SER A 164 -16.32 -11.09 49.87
CA SER A 164 -16.22 -10.81 51.30
C SER A 164 -14.78 -10.70 51.80
N GLU A 165 -13.88 -11.54 51.28
CA GLU A 165 -12.47 -11.60 51.71
C GLU A 165 -11.66 -10.37 51.30
N ILE A 166 -12.03 -9.71 50.21
CA ILE A 166 -11.33 -8.50 49.71
C ILE A 166 -12.08 -7.21 50.02
N ASN A 167 -13.21 -7.27 50.73
CA ASN A 167 -14.05 -6.09 50.98
C ASN A 167 -13.32 -5.02 51.81
N GLU A 168 -12.47 -5.45 52.77
CA GLU A 168 -11.58 -4.54 53.51
C GLU A 168 -10.54 -3.89 52.59
N ASN A 169 -9.91 -4.65 51.69
CA ASN A 169 -8.96 -4.13 50.71
C ASN A 169 -9.62 -3.13 49.75
N ILE A 170 -10.82 -3.42 49.26
CA ILE A 170 -11.60 -2.52 48.40
C ILE A 170 -11.93 -1.22 49.16
N SER A 171 -12.38 -1.32 50.42
CA SER A 171 -12.70 -0.15 51.25
C SER A 171 -11.45 0.69 51.58
N SER A 172 -10.32 0.02 51.83
CA SER A 172 -9.01 0.65 52.04
C SER A 172 -8.53 1.37 50.78
N LEU A 173 -8.67 0.75 49.60
CA LEU A 173 -8.33 1.34 48.31
C LEU A 173 -9.10 2.65 48.07
N LYS A 174 -10.42 2.65 48.30
CA LYS A 174 -11.27 3.85 48.21
C LYS A 174 -10.81 4.95 49.15
N THR A 175 -10.49 4.60 50.40
CA THR A 175 -10.04 5.56 51.41
C THR A 175 -8.73 6.22 51.00
N LYS A 176 -7.75 5.43 50.56
CA LYS A 176 -6.45 5.93 50.10
C LYS A 176 -6.55 6.82 48.86
N ILE A 177 -7.40 6.46 47.89
CA ILE A 177 -7.66 7.28 46.70
C ILE A 177 -8.29 8.62 47.10
N ASN A 178 -9.26 8.63 48.01
CA ASN A 178 -9.85 9.87 48.52
C ASN A 178 -8.83 10.76 49.25
N GLU A 179 -7.93 10.18 50.06
CA GLU A 179 -6.82 10.92 50.67
C GLU A 179 -5.86 11.48 49.62
N TYR A 180 -5.57 10.72 48.57
CA TYR A 180 -4.70 11.14 47.48
C TYR A 180 -5.30 12.32 46.71
N LEU A 181 -6.60 12.29 46.42
CA LEU A 181 -7.31 13.40 45.79
C LEU A 181 -7.31 14.66 46.68
N LYS A 182 -7.53 14.52 48.00
CA LYS A 182 -7.41 15.64 48.95
C LYS A 182 -6.02 16.28 48.96
N LEU A 183 -4.96 15.47 48.92
CA LEU A 183 -3.58 15.97 48.84
C LEU A 183 -3.32 16.73 47.53
N ARG A 184 -3.95 16.34 46.42
CA ARG A 184 -3.88 17.08 45.15
C ARG A 184 -4.59 18.42 45.24
N ASP A 185 -5.77 18.47 45.85
CA ASP A 185 -6.52 19.70 46.07
C ASP A 185 -5.77 20.69 46.96
N GLU A 186 -5.12 20.18 48.03
CA GLU A 186 -4.26 20.99 48.90
C GLU A 186 -3.08 21.57 48.12
N ALA A 187 -2.37 20.75 47.33
CA ALA A 187 -1.26 21.20 46.50
C ALA A 187 -1.70 22.25 45.46
N ARG A 188 -2.86 22.04 44.83
CA ARG A 188 -3.44 22.99 43.87
C ARG A 188 -3.81 24.31 44.54
N THR A 189 -4.42 24.27 45.72
CA THR A 189 -4.78 25.47 46.49
C THR A 189 -3.55 26.31 46.80
N ILE A 190 -2.46 25.67 47.22
CA ILE A 190 -1.17 26.33 47.44
C ILE A 190 -0.64 26.94 46.13
N LEU A 191 -0.65 26.19 45.02
CA LEU A 191 -0.16 26.70 43.74
C LEU A 191 -0.94 27.92 43.25
N ASN A 192 -2.25 27.95 43.43
CA ASN A 192 -3.12 29.06 43.04
C ASN A 192 -2.90 30.33 43.89
N GLN A 193 -2.36 30.19 45.10
CA GLN A 193 -1.99 31.33 45.96
C GLN A 193 -0.65 31.96 45.57
N ILE A 194 0.15 31.28 44.75
CA ILE A 194 1.46 31.80 44.30
C ILE A 194 1.26 32.70 43.08
N SER A 195 1.65 33.98 43.21
CA SER A 195 1.65 34.93 42.09
C SER A 195 2.53 34.43 40.93
N ILE A 196 1.95 34.39 39.72
CA ILE A 196 2.65 33.98 38.50
C ILE A 196 3.51 35.14 37.99
N THR A 197 4.81 34.93 37.90
CA THR A 197 5.81 35.82 37.28
C THR A 197 6.45 35.12 36.07
N PRO A 198 7.07 35.87 35.13
CA PRO A 198 7.79 35.26 34.02
C PRO A 198 8.88 34.26 34.46
N GLU A 199 9.56 34.51 35.59
CA GLU A 199 10.62 33.63 36.08
C GLU A 199 10.08 32.33 36.72
N ASN A 200 8.88 32.37 37.33
CA ASN A 200 8.33 31.22 38.05
C ASN A 200 7.29 30.40 37.27
N LYS A 201 6.70 30.95 36.20
CA LYS A 201 5.64 30.31 35.39
C LYS A 201 5.99 28.89 34.95
N THR A 202 7.22 28.67 34.50
CA THR A 202 7.69 27.34 34.06
C THR A 202 7.78 26.33 35.21
N TYR A 203 8.12 26.78 36.42
CA TYR A 203 8.20 25.90 37.59
C TYR A 203 6.81 25.56 38.14
N ILE A 204 5.89 26.52 38.12
CA ILE A 204 4.48 26.31 38.46
C ILE A 204 3.87 25.24 37.53
N SER A 205 4.00 25.43 36.21
CA SER A 205 3.52 24.46 35.20
C SER A 205 4.12 23.07 35.42
N LYS A 206 5.45 22.93 35.56
CA LYS A 206 6.09 21.64 35.85
C LYS A 206 5.63 20.99 37.17
N THR A 207 5.18 21.80 38.12
CA THR A 207 4.66 21.31 39.40
C THR A 207 3.23 20.81 39.23
N PHE A 208 2.39 21.50 38.46
CA PHE A 208 1.09 20.96 38.01
C PHE A 208 1.26 19.63 37.27
N ASP A 209 2.19 19.54 36.30
CA ASP A 209 2.49 18.28 35.60
C ASP A 209 2.90 17.14 36.55
N THR A 210 3.57 17.48 37.65
CA THR A 210 4.00 16.49 38.66
C THR A 210 2.85 16.02 39.53
N ILE A 211 1.94 16.93 39.91
CA ILE A 211 0.78 16.64 40.77
C ILE A 211 -0.29 15.87 39.99
N TYR A 212 -0.55 16.27 38.74
CA TYR A 212 -1.57 15.71 37.86
C TYR A 212 -1.02 14.66 36.90
N GLY A 213 0.28 14.36 36.96
CA GLY A 213 0.87 13.21 36.29
C GLY A 213 0.36 11.89 36.88
N LEU A 214 0.31 10.84 36.03
CA LEU A 214 -0.08 9.47 36.41
C LEU A 214 0.69 8.95 37.64
N LYS A 215 2.02 9.05 37.62
CA LYS A 215 2.88 8.67 38.74
C LYS A 215 3.63 9.90 39.25
N PRO A 216 3.33 10.40 40.46
CA PRO A 216 3.98 11.60 40.99
C PRO A 216 5.50 11.38 41.15
N GLY A 217 6.30 12.17 40.44
CA GLY A 217 7.76 12.00 40.36
C GLY A 217 8.55 12.74 41.45
N TYR A 218 8.32 12.45 42.75
CA TYR A 218 8.90 13.23 43.86
C TYR A 218 10.43 13.44 43.78
N THR A 219 11.20 12.38 43.53
CA THR A 219 12.68 12.44 43.51
C THR A 219 13.20 13.35 42.40
N LEU A 220 12.65 13.23 41.19
CA LEU A 220 13.03 14.02 40.02
C LEU A 220 12.57 15.48 40.15
N TRP A 221 11.33 15.70 40.60
CA TRP A 221 10.78 17.04 40.82
C TRP A 221 11.55 17.80 41.91
N ASN A 222 11.85 17.17 43.05
CA ASN A 222 12.58 17.80 44.14
C ASN A 222 13.98 18.27 43.68
N ILE A 223 14.71 17.41 42.97
CA ILE A 223 16.07 17.72 42.51
C ILE A 223 16.09 18.82 41.45
N ARG A 224 15.17 18.79 40.46
CA ARG A 224 15.25 19.65 39.27
C ARG A 224 14.41 20.92 39.34
N VAL A 225 13.20 20.83 39.89
CA VAL A 225 12.18 21.90 39.83
C VAL A 225 12.20 22.68 41.14
N TYR A 226 11.96 22.01 42.27
CA TYR A 226 11.86 22.67 43.58
C TYR A 226 13.15 23.37 44.01
N LYS A 227 14.32 22.71 43.94
CA LYS A 227 15.60 23.33 44.34
C LYS A 227 15.94 24.58 43.52
N LYS A 228 15.54 24.64 42.25
CA LYS A 228 15.73 25.84 41.41
C LYS A 228 14.71 26.92 41.75
N TRP A 229 13.45 26.54 41.94
CA TRP A 229 12.38 27.47 42.31
C TRP A 229 12.62 28.11 43.68
N LYS A 230 13.04 27.32 44.69
CA LYS A 230 13.40 27.81 46.02
C LYS A 230 14.54 28.85 46.00
N LYS A 231 15.52 28.70 45.09
CA LYS A 231 16.60 29.71 44.94
C LYS A 231 16.07 31.06 44.45
N LEU A 232 15.02 31.06 43.65
CA LEU A 232 14.39 32.29 43.13
C LEU A 232 13.45 32.92 44.17
N GLN A 233 12.83 32.12 45.05
CA GLN A 233 11.86 32.58 46.04
C GLN A 233 12.09 31.89 47.40
N PRO A 234 13.18 32.21 48.13
CA PRO A 234 13.54 31.52 49.37
C PRO A 234 12.56 31.75 50.53
N ASP A 235 11.90 32.91 50.56
CA ASP A 235 11.05 33.36 51.68
C ASP A 235 9.56 33.03 51.50
N ASN A 236 9.18 32.35 50.42
CA ASN A 236 7.78 31.98 50.18
C ASN A 236 7.38 30.78 51.08
N SER A 237 6.62 31.05 52.15
CA SER A 237 6.19 30.05 53.14
C SER A 237 5.26 28.98 52.56
N GLU A 238 4.43 29.33 51.57
CA GLU A 238 3.51 28.39 50.92
C GLU A 238 4.27 27.42 49.99
N LEU A 239 5.29 27.92 49.27
CA LEU A 239 6.19 27.08 48.44
C LEU A 239 6.91 26.00 49.26
N GLN A 240 7.20 26.26 50.54
CA GLN A 240 7.90 25.31 51.42
C GLN A 240 7.04 24.10 51.83
N LYS A 241 5.71 24.18 51.69
CA LYS A 241 4.79 23.06 52.00
C LYS A 241 4.70 22.03 50.87
N LEU A 242 4.88 22.45 49.62
CA LEU A 242 4.74 21.60 48.42
C LEU A 242 5.61 20.32 48.42
N PRO A 243 6.89 20.32 48.85
CA PRO A 243 7.69 19.10 48.88
C PRO A 243 7.12 18.02 49.80
N ALA A 244 6.56 18.41 50.95
CA ALA A 244 5.96 17.46 51.89
C ALA A 244 4.72 16.82 51.24
N ILE A 245 3.86 17.62 50.62
CA ILE A 245 2.64 17.15 49.95
C ILE A 245 2.98 16.24 48.77
N ILE A 246 3.94 16.60 47.92
CA ILE A 246 4.34 15.77 46.76
C ILE A 246 5.00 14.45 47.23
N LYS A 247 5.74 14.48 48.35
CA LYS A 247 6.27 13.24 48.96
C LYS A 247 5.12 12.34 49.44
N SER A 248 4.10 12.91 50.08
CA SER A 248 2.92 12.18 50.52
C SER A 248 2.10 11.64 49.35
N LEU A 249 1.93 12.41 48.26
CA LEU A 249 1.32 11.93 47.02
C LEU A 249 2.06 10.72 46.46
N TYR A 250 3.39 10.76 46.42
CA TYR A 250 4.20 9.62 45.96
C TYR A 250 4.06 8.38 46.85
N ALA A 251 4.10 8.56 48.17
CA ALA A 251 3.91 7.46 49.10
C ALA A 251 2.51 6.84 48.98
N ASN A 252 1.47 7.68 48.97
CA ASN A 252 0.08 7.24 48.86
C ASN A 252 -0.17 6.55 47.51
N TRP A 253 0.34 7.07 46.38
CA TRP A 253 0.26 6.37 45.08
C TRP A 253 0.84 4.94 45.14
N LYS A 254 2.01 4.76 45.79
CA LYS A 254 2.62 3.43 45.97
C LYS A 254 1.76 2.51 46.84
N ASP A 255 1.12 3.06 47.86
CA ASP A 255 0.23 2.29 48.73
C ASP A 255 -1.10 1.93 48.06
N ILE A 256 -1.62 2.78 47.16
CA ILE A 256 -2.78 2.51 46.30
C ILE A 256 -2.44 1.36 45.33
N THR A 257 -1.32 1.42 44.61
CA THR A 257 -0.91 0.35 43.70
C THR A 257 -0.69 -0.96 44.42
N LYS A 258 -0.05 -0.93 45.59
CA LYS A 258 0.14 -2.14 46.40
C LYS A 258 -1.19 -2.74 46.88
N THR A 259 -2.17 -1.91 47.26
CA THR A 259 -3.48 -2.42 47.68
C THR A 259 -4.30 -2.94 46.50
N ALA A 260 -4.17 -2.35 45.31
CA ALA A 260 -4.74 -2.92 44.08
C ALA A 260 -4.11 -4.28 43.75
N GLU A 261 -2.79 -4.41 43.81
CA GLU A 261 -2.08 -5.69 43.62
C GLU A 261 -2.58 -6.77 44.60
N GLN A 262 -2.82 -6.42 45.87
CA GLN A 262 -3.39 -7.35 46.85
C GLN A 262 -4.80 -7.84 46.47
N VAL A 263 -5.61 -6.99 45.83
CA VAL A 263 -6.93 -7.38 45.30
C VAL A 263 -6.77 -8.29 44.08
N ASP A 264 -5.79 -8.02 43.22
CA ASP A 264 -5.48 -8.84 42.06
C ASP A 264 -4.97 -10.24 42.45
N ASP A 265 -4.12 -10.31 43.48
CA ASP A 265 -3.56 -11.56 44.04
C ASP A 265 -4.67 -12.50 44.56
N TYR A 266 -5.78 -11.95 45.07
CA TYR A 266 -6.94 -12.75 45.48
C TYR A 266 -7.53 -13.52 44.30
N PHE A 267 -7.74 -12.88 43.16
CA PHE A 267 -8.27 -13.55 41.97
C PHE A 267 -7.28 -14.52 41.35
N ALA A 268 -5.98 -14.25 41.45
CA ALA A 268 -4.94 -15.22 41.08
C ALA A 268 -4.98 -16.47 41.98
N THR A 269 -5.24 -16.29 43.28
CA THR A 269 -5.39 -17.41 44.24
C THR A 269 -6.66 -18.20 43.96
N LEU A 270 -7.79 -17.51 43.76
CA LEU A 270 -9.10 -18.11 43.48
C LEU A 270 -9.11 -18.91 42.16
N GLU A 271 -8.40 -18.45 41.13
CA GLU A 271 -8.22 -19.22 39.89
C GLU A 271 -7.49 -20.54 40.16
N ASN A 272 -6.41 -20.50 40.95
CA ASN A 272 -5.65 -21.70 41.33
C ASN A 272 -6.47 -22.64 42.20
N GLU A 273 -7.32 -22.14 43.11
CA GLU A 273 -8.21 -22.97 43.91
C GLU A 273 -9.28 -23.67 43.07
N LYS A 274 -9.88 -22.96 42.10
CA LYS A 274 -10.96 -23.50 41.26
C LYS A 274 -10.47 -24.39 40.12
N TYR A 275 -9.37 -24.02 39.48
CA TYR A 275 -8.88 -24.63 38.24
C TYR A 275 -7.42 -25.08 38.31
N GLY A 276 -6.79 -25.09 39.49
CA GLY A 276 -5.38 -25.45 39.64
C GLY A 276 -5.06 -26.86 39.12
N ASN A 277 -6.00 -27.80 39.29
CA ASN A 277 -5.86 -29.15 38.76
C ASN A 277 -5.89 -29.17 37.23
N GLU A 278 -6.83 -28.45 36.62
CA GLU A 278 -6.99 -28.31 35.17
C GLU A 278 -5.81 -27.55 34.55
N LEU A 279 -5.33 -26.49 35.20
CA LEU A 279 -4.14 -25.73 34.83
C LEU A 279 -2.89 -26.60 34.90
N SER A 280 -2.75 -27.43 35.95
CA SER A 280 -1.66 -28.41 36.05
C SER A 280 -1.74 -29.43 34.91
N LYS A 281 -2.93 -29.96 34.61
CA LYS A 281 -3.13 -30.88 33.48
C LYS A 281 -2.79 -30.26 32.14
N LEU A 282 -3.17 -29.00 31.90
CA LEU A 282 -2.81 -28.29 30.67
C LEU A 282 -1.29 -28.12 30.55
N LYS A 283 -0.59 -27.78 31.65
CA LYS A 283 0.88 -27.74 31.68
C LYS A 283 1.51 -29.11 31.41
N ASP A 284 0.94 -30.17 31.99
CA ASP A 284 1.41 -31.53 31.77
C ASP A 284 1.24 -31.96 30.31
N TYR A 285 0.10 -31.61 29.69
CA TYR A 285 -0.14 -31.82 28.27
C TYR A 285 0.83 -31.03 27.40
N GLU A 286 1.05 -29.75 27.69
CA GLU A 286 1.99 -28.91 26.95
C GLU A 286 3.43 -29.45 27.02
N SER A 287 3.85 -29.91 28.21
CA SER A 287 5.15 -30.56 28.41
C SER A 287 5.27 -31.87 27.63
N LYS A 288 4.24 -32.72 27.66
CA LYS A 288 4.17 -33.96 26.87
C LYS A 288 4.19 -33.69 25.38
N ILE A 289 3.37 -32.76 24.88
CA ILE A 289 3.34 -32.34 23.47
C ILE A 289 4.73 -31.87 23.05
N SER A 290 5.38 -31.01 23.84
CA SER A 290 6.73 -30.50 23.55
C SER A 290 7.77 -31.62 23.49
N SER A 291 7.74 -32.56 24.43
CA SER A 291 8.67 -33.69 24.45
C SER A 291 8.45 -34.67 23.28
N LEU A 292 7.19 -34.97 22.94
CA LEU A 292 6.82 -35.82 21.80
C LEU A 292 7.15 -35.15 20.47
N GLN A 293 6.95 -33.84 20.34
CA GLN A 293 7.36 -33.06 19.16
C GLN A 293 8.87 -33.15 18.94
N LYS A 294 9.65 -32.98 20.01
CA LYS A 294 11.11 -33.13 19.94
C LYS A 294 11.51 -34.52 19.46
N LYS A 295 10.95 -35.58 20.06
CA LYS A 295 11.22 -36.97 19.69
C LYS A 295 10.78 -37.30 18.25
N SER A 296 9.63 -36.78 17.82
CA SER A 296 9.12 -36.88 16.45
C SER A 296 10.08 -36.25 15.44
N ASN A 297 10.59 -35.05 15.73
CA ASN A 297 11.56 -34.36 14.87
C ASN A 297 12.90 -35.10 14.79
N GLU A 298 13.39 -35.63 15.91
CA GLU A 298 14.60 -36.47 15.94
C GLU A 298 14.44 -37.75 15.10
N LEU A 299 13.31 -38.45 15.23
CA LEU A 299 13.01 -39.65 14.44
C LEU A 299 12.87 -39.33 12.95
N SER A 300 12.15 -38.26 12.60
CA SER A 300 12.00 -37.82 11.21
C SER A 300 13.35 -37.49 10.56
N SER A 301 14.27 -36.87 11.31
CA SER A 301 15.63 -36.61 10.84
C SER A 301 16.40 -37.92 10.59
N LYS A 302 16.33 -38.89 11.52
CA LYS A 302 16.98 -40.20 11.36
C LYS A 302 16.42 -40.99 10.18
N ILE A 303 15.10 -40.97 9.98
CA ILE A 303 14.43 -41.58 8.82
C ILE A 303 14.93 -40.94 7.52
N SER A 304 15.00 -39.60 7.47
CA SER A 304 15.50 -38.89 6.29
C SER A 304 16.96 -39.24 5.97
N GLU A 305 17.82 -39.32 6.98
CA GLU A 305 19.22 -39.73 6.84
C GLU A 305 19.32 -41.17 6.32
N LYS A 306 18.56 -42.09 6.93
CA LYS A 306 18.54 -43.50 6.51
C LYS A 306 18.00 -43.68 5.10
N ASN A 307 16.96 -42.95 4.71
CA ASN A 307 16.43 -42.94 3.34
C ASN A 307 17.44 -42.40 2.31
N LYS A 308 18.28 -41.42 2.68
CA LYS A 308 19.38 -40.97 1.81
C LYS A 308 20.44 -42.05 1.61
N GLU A 309 20.81 -42.76 2.67
CA GLU A 309 21.74 -43.89 2.58
C GLU A 309 21.18 -44.99 1.67
N ILE A 310 19.90 -45.33 1.83
CA ILE A 310 19.17 -46.29 1.00
C ILE A 310 19.20 -45.85 -0.48
N LEU A 311 18.83 -44.60 -0.78
CA LEU A 311 18.81 -44.09 -2.15
C LEU A 311 20.20 -44.13 -2.79
N LYS A 312 21.25 -43.82 -2.02
CA LYS A 312 22.63 -43.91 -2.48
C LYS A 312 23.02 -45.36 -2.79
N LEU A 313 22.79 -46.29 -1.86
CA LEU A 313 23.08 -47.71 -2.05
C LEU A 313 22.29 -48.31 -3.22
N ASN A 314 21.04 -47.86 -3.40
CA ASN A 314 20.23 -48.23 -4.54
C ASN A 314 20.90 -47.76 -5.83
N GLY A 315 21.25 -46.47 -5.95
CA GLY A 315 21.93 -45.92 -7.11
C GLY A 315 23.28 -46.60 -7.43
N ASP A 316 24.07 -46.92 -6.41
CA ASP A 316 25.31 -47.69 -6.55
C ASP A 316 25.04 -49.10 -7.11
N LEU A 317 23.91 -49.71 -6.73
CA LEU A 317 23.46 -51.02 -7.21
C LEU A 317 22.99 -50.97 -8.67
N ASN A 318 22.13 -50.03 -9.11
CA ASN A 318 21.80 -49.96 -10.54
C ASN A 318 22.95 -49.47 -11.43
N ALA A 319 23.88 -48.65 -10.94
CA ALA A 319 25.08 -48.35 -11.72
C ALA A 319 25.88 -49.62 -12.04
N LEU A 320 26.00 -50.55 -11.09
CA LEU A 320 26.59 -51.86 -11.35
C LEU A 320 25.73 -52.69 -12.32
N LEU A 321 24.41 -52.73 -12.15
CA LEU A 321 23.52 -53.51 -13.02
C LEU A 321 23.56 -53.03 -14.48
N GLU A 322 23.61 -51.73 -14.73
CA GLU A 322 23.73 -51.16 -16.08
C GLU A 322 25.02 -51.60 -16.78
N ILE A 323 26.13 -51.68 -16.04
CA ILE A 323 27.40 -52.20 -16.57
C ILE A 323 27.25 -53.67 -17.00
N TYR A 324 26.38 -54.44 -16.32
CA TYR A 324 26.21 -55.86 -16.60
C TYR A 324 25.10 -56.22 -17.59
N ALA A 325 24.15 -55.32 -17.85
CA ALA A 325 23.02 -55.56 -18.74
C ALA A 325 23.42 -56.19 -20.11
N PRO A 326 24.48 -55.75 -20.80
CA PRO A 326 24.89 -56.33 -22.09
C PRO A 326 25.34 -57.80 -22.00
N TYR A 327 25.74 -58.29 -20.83
CA TYR A 327 26.20 -59.67 -20.66
C TYR A 327 25.04 -60.68 -20.65
N GLY A 328 23.84 -60.26 -20.25
CA GLY A 328 22.64 -61.10 -20.34
C GLY A 328 22.35 -61.55 -21.77
N GLU A 329 22.44 -60.63 -22.73
CA GLU A 329 22.25 -60.90 -24.17
C GLU A 329 23.40 -61.75 -24.74
N LYS A 330 24.64 -61.49 -24.32
CA LYS A 330 25.81 -62.31 -24.70
C LYS A 330 25.66 -63.75 -24.24
N LEU A 331 25.19 -63.96 -23.01
CA LEU A 331 24.90 -65.29 -22.46
C LEU A 331 23.75 -65.97 -23.20
N SER A 332 22.68 -65.24 -23.53
CA SER A 332 21.57 -65.75 -24.35
C SER A 332 22.07 -66.23 -25.72
N SER A 333 22.94 -65.44 -26.35
CA SER A 333 23.57 -65.80 -27.63
C SER A 333 24.43 -67.06 -27.51
N ALA A 334 25.18 -67.22 -26.42
CA ALA A 334 25.95 -68.43 -26.14
C ALA A 334 25.03 -69.65 -25.95
N VAL A 335 23.93 -69.51 -25.20
CA VAL A 335 22.90 -70.55 -25.01
C VAL A 335 22.30 -70.98 -26.34
N ASP A 336 22.05 -70.04 -27.27
CA ASP A 336 21.52 -70.37 -28.59
C ASP A 336 22.53 -71.08 -29.49
N ILE A 337 23.83 -70.78 -29.36
CA ILE A 337 24.90 -71.55 -30.04
C ILE A 337 24.91 -72.99 -29.52
N PHE A 338 24.78 -73.20 -28.20
CA PHE A 338 24.59 -74.55 -27.65
C PHE A 338 23.38 -75.18 -28.31
N LYS A 339 22.16 -74.67 -28.14
CA LYS A 339 20.94 -75.25 -28.74
C LYS A 339 21.10 -75.64 -30.23
N LYS A 340 21.72 -74.77 -31.04
CA LYS A 340 21.97 -75.05 -32.47
C LYS A 340 22.89 -76.24 -32.72
N TYR A 341 23.94 -76.43 -31.91
CA TYR A 341 24.81 -77.59 -32.00
C TYR A 341 24.07 -78.90 -31.67
N ASN A 342 23.24 -78.91 -30.63
CA ASN A 342 22.38 -80.06 -30.27
C ASN A 342 21.54 -80.50 -31.48
N LEU A 343 20.94 -79.51 -32.16
CA LEU A 343 20.06 -79.73 -33.30
C LEU A 343 20.81 -80.20 -34.56
N LYS A 344 22.02 -79.68 -34.83
CA LYS A 344 22.80 -80.01 -36.04
C LYS A 344 23.52 -81.36 -35.96
N GLU A 345 24.17 -81.68 -34.83
CA GLU A 345 25.03 -82.86 -34.72
C GLU A 345 24.33 -84.08 -34.11
N LYS A 346 23.10 -83.94 -33.58
CA LYS A 346 22.37 -85.00 -32.84
C LYS A 346 23.22 -85.71 -31.75
N LYS A 347 24.23 -85.02 -31.20
CA LYS A 347 25.06 -85.54 -30.11
C LYS A 347 24.44 -85.17 -28.76
N ILE A 348 24.39 -86.13 -27.83
CA ILE A 348 24.01 -85.90 -26.45
C ILE A 348 25.13 -85.10 -25.77
N TYR A 349 24.80 -83.96 -25.17
CA TYR A 349 25.76 -83.20 -24.36
C TYR A 349 26.30 -84.06 -23.21
N THR A 350 27.57 -83.86 -22.84
CA THR A 350 28.00 -84.38 -21.54
C THR A 350 27.17 -83.72 -20.44
N LEU A 351 26.97 -84.43 -19.33
CA LEU A 351 26.19 -83.92 -18.19
C LEU A 351 26.68 -82.52 -17.74
N GLU A 352 27.99 -82.28 -17.85
CA GLU A 352 28.64 -81.02 -17.51
C GLU A 352 28.28 -79.90 -18.50
N MET A 353 28.23 -80.19 -19.81
CA MET A 353 27.81 -79.23 -20.83
C MET A 353 26.33 -78.88 -20.73
N GLN A 354 25.47 -79.86 -20.43
CA GLN A 354 24.05 -79.63 -20.19
C GLN A 354 23.83 -78.72 -18.98
N LYS A 355 24.49 -79.01 -17.85
CA LYS A 355 24.45 -78.14 -16.66
C LYS A 355 24.98 -76.73 -16.95
N LEU A 356 26.03 -76.59 -17.74
CA LEU A 356 26.56 -75.28 -18.13
C LEU A 356 25.55 -74.49 -18.98
N MET A 357 24.92 -75.11 -19.96
CA MET A 357 23.88 -74.47 -20.78
C MET A 357 22.68 -74.03 -19.93
N ASP A 358 22.21 -74.90 -19.04
CA ASP A 358 21.07 -74.60 -18.17
C ASP A 358 21.40 -73.47 -17.19
N ASN A 359 22.60 -73.46 -16.61
CA ASN A 359 23.04 -72.38 -15.73
C ASN A 359 23.32 -71.07 -16.48
N ALA A 360 23.86 -71.11 -17.70
CA ALA A 360 24.03 -69.91 -18.53
C ALA A 360 22.67 -69.31 -18.93
N LYS A 361 21.67 -70.15 -19.22
CA LYS A 361 20.30 -69.73 -19.48
C LYS A 361 19.67 -69.10 -18.24
N TYR A 362 19.84 -69.73 -17.08
CA TYR A 362 19.37 -69.18 -15.81
C TYR A 362 20.02 -67.82 -15.51
N LEU A 363 21.34 -67.73 -15.69
CA LEU A 363 22.10 -66.50 -15.47
C LEU A 363 21.63 -65.37 -16.42
N SER A 364 21.40 -65.68 -17.69
CA SER A 364 20.84 -64.74 -18.68
C SER A 364 19.45 -64.24 -18.27
N ASN A 365 18.57 -65.14 -17.86
CA ASN A 365 17.23 -64.78 -17.38
C ASN A 365 17.28 -63.96 -16.08
N ALA A 366 18.18 -64.32 -15.16
CA ALA A 366 18.38 -63.59 -13.92
C ALA A 366 18.84 -62.15 -14.19
N PHE A 367 19.80 -61.94 -15.09
CA PHE A 367 20.21 -60.59 -15.52
C PHE A 367 19.05 -59.78 -16.11
N THR A 368 18.26 -60.41 -16.98
CA THR A 368 17.13 -59.75 -17.64
C THR A 368 16.07 -59.36 -16.61
N THR A 369 15.71 -60.27 -15.71
CA THR A 369 14.70 -60.05 -14.66
C THR A 369 15.17 -59.01 -13.64
N ILE A 370 16.43 -59.05 -13.24
CA ILE A 370 17.01 -58.05 -12.33
C ILE A 370 16.99 -56.67 -12.99
N ASN A 371 17.26 -56.57 -14.29
CA ASN A 371 17.24 -55.30 -15.02
C ASN A 371 15.82 -54.75 -15.27
N GLU A 372 14.85 -55.62 -15.58
CA GLU A 372 13.46 -55.22 -15.87
C GLU A 372 12.67 -54.79 -14.63
N ASN A 373 12.97 -55.37 -13.47
CA ASN A 373 12.22 -55.10 -12.24
C ASN A 373 12.86 -54.03 -11.33
N PHE A 374 14.05 -53.50 -11.66
CA PHE A 374 14.76 -52.52 -10.82
C PHE A 374 14.20 -51.10 -10.94
N VAL A 375 12.94 -50.87 -10.54
CA VAL A 375 12.30 -49.55 -10.69
C VAL A 375 11.78 -48.97 -9.36
N LEU A 376 11.42 -49.78 -8.35
CA LEU A 376 10.82 -49.29 -7.10
C LEU A 376 11.35 -50.00 -5.84
N PHE A 377 11.32 -49.27 -4.72
CA PHE A 377 11.86 -49.65 -3.40
C PHE A 377 11.12 -50.81 -2.71
N ASP A 378 9.83 -51.00 -3.01
CA ASP A 378 8.91 -51.78 -2.16
C ASP A 378 8.97 -53.32 -2.33
N ASP A 379 9.64 -53.86 -3.36
CA ASP A 379 9.69 -55.32 -3.63
C ASP A 379 11.08 -55.97 -3.41
N PHE A 380 11.85 -55.46 -2.43
CA PHE A 380 13.24 -55.87 -2.18
C PHE A 380 13.46 -57.34 -1.79
N LYS A 381 12.43 -58.01 -1.26
CA LYS A 381 12.54 -59.42 -0.85
C LYS A 381 12.75 -60.34 -2.05
N GLU A 382 12.07 -60.06 -3.16
CA GLU A 382 12.23 -60.83 -4.39
C GLU A 382 13.59 -60.52 -5.04
N TYR A 383 14.03 -59.26 -5.01
CA TYR A 383 15.34 -58.85 -5.53
C TYR A 383 16.51 -59.52 -4.81
N LYS A 384 16.47 -59.60 -3.48
CA LYS A 384 17.49 -60.32 -2.71
C LYS A 384 17.62 -61.77 -3.19
N THR A 385 16.50 -62.47 -3.35
CA THR A 385 16.49 -63.87 -3.79
C THR A 385 17.02 -64.05 -5.22
N TYR A 386 16.68 -63.13 -6.13
CA TYR A 386 17.22 -63.16 -7.50
C TYR A 386 18.72 -62.92 -7.53
N ILE A 387 19.23 -61.99 -6.73
CA ILE A 387 20.65 -61.66 -6.63
C ILE A 387 21.46 -62.81 -6.00
N GLU A 388 20.98 -63.39 -4.89
CA GLU A 388 21.64 -64.53 -4.24
C GLU A 388 21.71 -65.74 -5.19
N SER A 389 20.63 -65.97 -5.93
CA SER A 389 20.58 -67.04 -6.93
C SER A 389 21.49 -66.76 -8.12
N PHE A 390 21.58 -65.50 -8.54
CA PHE A 390 22.50 -65.02 -9.57
C PHE A 390 23.96 -65.26 -9.16
N ALA A 391 24.36 -64.81 -7.96
CA ALA A 391 25.71 -64.99 -7.43
C ALA A 391 26.06 -66.49 -7.30
N SER A 392 25.14 -67.30 -6.79
CA SER A 392 25.33 -68.75 -6.65
C SER A 392 25.52 -69.45 -8.00
N SER A 393 24.70 -69.10 -8.99
CA SER A 393 24.78 -69.65 -10.34
C SER A 393 26.08 -69.24 -11.03
N PHE A 394 26.51 -67.99 -10.83
CA PHE A 394 27.76 -67.49 -11.35
C PHE A 394 28.96 -68.24 -10.79
N ILE A 395 29.06 -68.37 -9.45
CA ILE A 395 30.18 -69.07 -8.78
C ILE A 395 30.31 -70.49 -9.34
N TRP A 396 29.17 -71.17 -9.48
CA TRP A 396 29.16 -72.51 -10.06
C TRP A 396 29.70 -72.53 -11.50
N ILE A 397 29.29 -71.58 -12.36
CA ILE A 397 29.76 -71.51 -13.74
C ILE A 397 31.27 -71.22 -13.77
N ASN A 398 31.76 -70.28 -12.96
CA ASN A 398 33.19 -69.94 -12.86
C ASN A 398 34.06 -71.16 -12.50
N ASP A 399 33.68 -71.90 -11.46
CA ASP A 399 34.47 -73.02 -10.94
C ASP A 399 34.52 -74.23 -11.90
N ASN A 400 33.58 -74.32 -12.84
CA ASN A 400 33.44 -75.46 -13.74
C ASN A 400 33.73 -75.13 -15.22
N ALA A 401 33.73 -73.86 -15.64
CA ALA A 401 33.90 -73.48 -17.04
C ALA A 401 35.27 -73.89 -17.63
N VAL A 402 36.35 -73.77 -16.87
CA VAL A 402 37.73 -74.11 -17.32
C VAL A 402 37.87 -75.61 -17.62
N LYS A 403 37.23 -76.47 -16.82
CA LYS A 403 37.24 -77.94 -17.03
C LYS A 403 36.56 -78.31 -18.35
N ILE A 404 35.49 -77.60 -18.70
CA ILE A 404 34.69 -77.88 -19.90
C ILE A 404 35.42 -77.39 -21.17
N TYR A 405 36.09 -76.23 -21.12
CA TYR A 405 36.85 -75.68 -22.25
C TYR A 405 38.04 -76.57 -22.67
N SER A 406 38.62 -77.32 -21.73
CA SER A 406 39.84 -78.10 -21.95
C SER A 406 39.65 -79.35 -22.83
N ASN A 407 38.42 -79.62 -23.28
CA ASN A 407 38.08 -80.81 -24.07
C ASN A 407 38.34 -80.57 -25.58
N LYS A 408 39.29 -81.33 -26.17
CA LYS A 408 39.90 -81.05 -27.50
C LYS A 408 38.99 -81.26 -28.73
N ASP A 409 37.80 -81.85 -28.58
CA ASP A 409 36.94 -82.28 -29.71
C ASP A 409 35.89 -81.25 -30.20
N VAL A 410 35.98 -79.96 -29.82
CA VAL A 410 34.87 -79.03 -30.14
C VAL A 410 35.30 -77.65 -30.63
N GLU A 411 35.72 -77.59 -31.89
CA GLU A 411 36.06 -76.34 -32.58
C GLU A 411 34.83 -75.42 -32.81
N PHE A 412 33.63 -76.01 -33.00
CA PHE A 412 32.38 -75.28 -33.30
C PHE A 412 31.73 -74.59 -32.08
N LEU A 413 31.90 -75.12 -30.85
CA LEU A 413 31.35 -74.53 -29.62
C LEU A 413 32.28 -73.51 -28.97
N ASN A 414 33.51 -73.39 -29.47
CA ASN A 414 34.54 -72.49 -28.96
C ASN A 414 34.04 -71.03 -28.78
N PRO A 415 33.25 -70.44 -29.70
CA PRO A 415 32.71 -69.10 -29.50
C PRO A 415 31.75 -68.97 -28.32
N ALA A 416 30.89 -69.98 -28.07
CA ALA A 416 29.95 -69.97 -26.95
C ALA A 416 30.68 -70.08 -25.61
N TYR A 417 31.67 -70.97 -25.52
CA TYR A 417 32.51 -71.09 -24.34
C TYR A 417 33.32 -69.82 -24.08
N LYS A 418 33.99 -69.26 -25.09
CA LYS A 418 34.71 -67.99 -24.97
C LYS A 418 33.80 -66.84 -24.53
N THR A 419 32.56 -66.82 -25.01
CA THR A 419 31.57 -65.83 -24.58
C THR A 419 31.21 -66.02 -23.10
N ILE A 420 30.95 -67.26 -22.66
CA ILE A 420 30.67 -67.57 -21.26
C ILE A 420 31.88 -67.24 -20.37
N THR A 421 33.09 -67.68 -20.71
CA THR A 421 34.29 -67.42 -19.90
C THR A 421 34.63 -65.94 -19.89
N GLY A 422 34.48 -65.21 -21.01
CA GLY A 422 34.71 -63.77 -21.06
C GLY A 422 33.67 -62.97 -20.25
N VAL A 423 32.42 -63.42 -20.21
CA VAL A 423 31.40 -62.86 -19.30
C VAL A 423 31.77 -63.14 -17.85
N ILE A 424 32.24 -64.36 -17.52
CA ILE A 424 32.68 -64.70 -16.17
C ILE A 424 33.86 -63.84 -15.74
N GLU A 425 34.91 -63.76 -16.54
CA GLU A 425 36.10 -62.95 -16.21
C GLU A 425 35.75 -61.48 -15.97
N ALA A 426 34.78 -60.93 -16.73
CA ALA A 426 34.33 -59.56 -16.56
C ALA A 426 33.53 -59.30 -15.28
N ILE A 427 32.80 -60.29 -14.76
CA ILE A 427 31.83 -60.11 -13.67
C ILE A 427 32.37 -60.64 -12.33
N ASN A 428 33.23 -61.66 -12.35
CA ASN A 428 33.78 -62.30 -11.15
C ASN A 428 34.37 -61.31 -10.12
N PRO A 429 35.12 -60.25 -10.51
CA PRO A 429 35.68 -59.29 -9.54
C PRO A 429 34.63 -58.50 -8.74
N THR A 430 33.38 -58.47 -9.19
CA THR A 430 32.36 -57.52 -8.71
C THR A 430 31.26 -58.15 -7.88
N ILE A 431 31.19 -59.47 -7.81
CA ILE A 431 30.17 -60.22 -7.07
C ILE A 431 30.22 -59.89 -5.58
N LYS A 432 31.43 -59.86 -5.01
CA LYS A 432 31.59 -59.55 -3.59
C LYS A 432 31.15 -58.11 -3.26
N THR A 433 31.36 -57.18 -4.19
CA THR A 433 30.86 -55.81 -4.07
C THR A 433 29.33 -55.78 -4.14
N PHE A 434 28.75 -56.53 -5.06
CA PHE A 434 27.30 -56.64 -5.25
C PHE A 434 26.60 -57.27 -4.03
N GLU A 435 27.14 -58.37 -3.50
CA GLU A 435 26.64 -59.04 -2.28
C GLU A 435 26.69 -58.09 -1.06
N ASN A 436 27.81 -57.37 -0.88
CA ASN A 436 27.96 -56.41 0.21
C ASN A 436 26.97 -55.24 0.12
N LEU A 437 26.74 -54.69 -1.08
CA LEU A 437 25.78 -53.62 -1.30
C LEU A 437 24.36 -54.06 -0.95
N VAL A 438 23.98 -55.28 -1.33
CA VAL A 438 22.65 -55.85 -1.06
C VAL A 438 22.44 -56.13 0.43
N LEU A 439 23.43 -56.68 1.13
CA LEU A 439 23.34 -56.91 2.57
C LEU A 439 23.26 -55.59 3.35
N THR A 440 24.02 -54.58 2.93
CA THR A 440 24.01 -53.25 3.55
C THR A 440 22.67 -52.55 3.32
N LEU A 441 22.16 -52.61 2.08
CA LEU A 441 20.85 -52.06 1.71
C LEU A 441 19.73 -52.74 2.50
N ALA A 442 19.71 -54.07 2.59
CA ALA A 442 18.72 -54.82 3.37
C ALA A 442 18.70 -54.42 4.86
N THR A 443 19.89 -54.21 5.43
CA THR A 443 20.04 -53.81 6.84
C THR A 443 19.49 -52.40 7.05
N ASN A 444 19.85 -51.46 6.18
CA ASN A 444 19.38 -50.08 6.25
C ASN A 444 17.86 -49.95 6.07
N ILE A 445 17.25 -50.76 5.21
CA ILE A 445 15.80 -50.81 5.02
C ILE A 445 15.09 -51.24 6.30
N LYS A 446 15.56 -52.35 6.92
CA LYS A 446 14.99 -52.84 8.17
C LYS A 446 15.09 -51.81 9.29
N GLU A 447 16.21 -51.08 9.36
CA GLU A 447 16.36 -49.97 10.30
C GLU A 447 15.37 -48.83 10.02
N ALA A 448 15.17 -48.46 8.74
CA ALA A 448 14.19 -47.45 8.34
C ALA A 448 12.76 -47.85 8.75
N GLU A 449 12.34 -49.08 8.48
CA GLU A 449 11.02 -49.61 8.88
C GLU A 449 10.79 -49.54 10.39
N THR A 450 11.81 -49.88 11.19
CA THR A 450 11.72 -49.78 12.65
C THR A 450 11.58 -48.34 13.13
N LEU A 451 12.31 -47.41 12.51
CA LEU A 451 12.21 -45.98 12.81
C LEU A 451 10.84 -45.40 12.42
N ASP A 452 10.31 -45.80 11.26
CA ASP A 452 8.98 -45.38 10.79
C ASP A 452 7.85 -45.90 11.67
N SER A 453 7.96 -47.13 12.16
CA SER A 453 7.01 -47.68 13.14
C SER A 453 7.04 -46.92 14.46
N GLU A 454 8.23 -46.54 14.95
CA GLU A 454 8.34 -45.73 16.17
C GLU A 454 7.81 -44.31 15.94
N TYR A 455 8.12 -43.69 14.81
CA TYR A 455 7.63 -42.37 14.42
C TYR A 455 6.10 -42.32 14.34
N SER A 456 5.48 -43.32 13.71
CA SER A 456 4.02 -43.43 13.60
C SER A 456 3.34 -43.53 14.96
N ARG A 457 3.93 -44.29 15.90
CA ARG A 457 3.46 -44.38 17.28
C ARG A 457 3.53 -43.03 18.00
N ILE A 458 4.67 -42.33 17.91
CA ILE A 458 4.85 -41.01 18.53
C ILE A 458 3.88 -39.98 17.95
N LYS A 459 3.65 -40.00 16.64
CA LYS A 459 2.69 -39.11 15.98
C LYS A 459 1.26 -39.34 16.47
N THR A 460 0.86 -40.60 16.64
CA THR A 460 -0.45 -40.97 17.20
C THR A 460 -0.62 -40.47 18.64
N GLU A 461 0.42 -40.61 19.48
CA GLU A 461 0.41 -40.07 20.85
C GLU A 461 0.32 -38.55 20.86
N LEU A 462 1.04 -37.87 19.96
CA LEU A 462 1.03 -36.41 19.84
C LEU A 462 -0.36 -35.89 19.42
N GLU A 463 -1.02 -36.54 18.47
CA GLU A 463 -2.40 -36.22 18.07
C GLU A 463 -3.38 -36.40 19.24
N LYS A 464 -3.24 -37.49 20.01
CA LYS A 464 -4.04 -37.74 21.22
C LYS A 464 -3.88 -36.59 22.23
N TYR A 465 -2.66 -36.24 22.62
CA TYR A 465 -2.43 -35.20 23.63
C TYR A 465 -2.83 -33.81 23.15
N ASN A 466 -2.66 -33.48 21.86
CA ASN A 466 -3.17 -32.23 21.29
C ASN A 466 -4.69 -32.16 21.34
N ASN A 467 -5.40 -33.25 21.03
CA ASN A 467 -6.86 -33.28 21.12
C ASN A 467 -7.35 -33.16 22.56
N GLU A 468 -6.69 -33.83 23.52
CA GLU A 468 -6.99 -33.71 24.95
C GLU A 468 -6.75 -32.28 25.45
N TYR A 469 -5.61 -31.67 25.10
CA TYR A 469 -5.30 -30.27 25.41
C TYR A 469 -6.37 -29.31 24.85
N ASN A 470 -6.68 -29.42 23.56
CA ASN A 470 -7.64 -28.52 22.90
C ASN A 470 -9.05 -28.67 23.47
N THR A 471 -9.47 -29.90 23.79
CA THR A 471 -10.78 -30.15 24.40
C THR A 471 -10.88 -29.49 25.77
N LEU A 472 -9.86 -29.69 26.62
CA LEU A 472 -9.82 -29.10 27.95
C LEU A 472 -9.72 -27.57 27.88
N TYR A 473 -8.81 -27.02 27.07
CA TYR A 473 -8.63 -25.58 26.89
C TYR A 473 -9.91 -24.90 26.37
N ASN A 474 -10.54 -25.45 25.34
CA ASN A 474 -11.77 -24.86 24.78
C ASN A 474 -12.94 -24.90 25.78
N SER A 475 -13.01 -25.93 26.63
CA SER A 475 -14.03 -26.01 27.68
C SER A 475 -13.87 -24.95 28.78
N LEU A 476 -12.64 -24.46 28.99
CA LEU A 476 -12.30 -23.50 30.04
C LEU A 476 -12.01 -22.08 29.53
N LYS A 477 -11.92 -21.89 28.20
CA LYS A 477 -11.50 -20.64 27.58
C LYS A 477 -12.25 -19.42 28.09
N THR A 478 -13.59 -19.49 28.16
CA THR A 478 -14.41 -18.36 28.63
C THR A 478 -14.13 -18.00 30.08
N GLU A 479 -13.88 -19.00 30.94
CA GLU A 479 -13.54 -18.78 32.35
C GLU A 479 -12.10 -18.24 32.48
N PHE A 480 -11.14 -18.75 31.71
CA PHE A 480 -9.77 -18.22 31.70
C PHE A 480 -9.71 -16.78 31.18
N ASP A 481 -10.45 -16.45 30.11
CA ASP A 481 -10.56 -15.07 29.61
C ASP A 481 -11.17 -14.14 30.68
N LYS A 482 -12.08 -14.66 31.51
CA LYS A 482 -12.66 -13.93 32.64
C LYS A 482 -11.64 -13.74 33.77
N PHE A 483 -10.91 -14.79 34.14
CA PHE A 483 -9.88 -14.73 35.19
C PHE A 483 -8.66 -13.88 34.78
N ASP A 484 -8.27 -13.86 33.50
CA ASP A 484 -7.21 -12.98 32.99
C ASP A 484 -7.58 -11.50 33.16
N LYS A 485 -8.88 -11.15 33.08
CA LYS A 485 -9.36 -9.80 33.40
C LYS A 485 -9.45 -9.55 34.91
N LEU A 486 -9.90 -10.55 35.68
CA LEU A 486 -10.04 -10.43 37.14
C LEU A 486 -8.71 -10.34 37.89
N LYS A 487 -7.63 -10.90 37.35
CA LYS A 487 -6.26 -10.68 37.84
C LYS A 487 -5.77 -9.23 37.69
N ASN A 488 -6.58 -8.36 37.10
CA ASN A 488 -6.35 -6.92 36.95
C ASN A 488 -7.58 -6.13 37.48
N TYR A 489 -8.36 -6.74 38.37
CA TYR A 489 -9.54 -6.14 38.98
C TYR A 489 -9.21 -4.99 39.94
N GLY A 490 -8.13 -5.09 40.70
CA GLY A 490 -7.60 -4.01 41.52
C GLY A 490 -7.25 -2.78 40.69
N GLU A 491 -6.64 -2.99 39.51
CA GLU A 491 -6.39 -1.92 38.53
C GLU A 491 -7.68 -1.30 37.98
N LEU A 492 -8.69 -2.12 37.66
CA LEU A 492 -10.03 -1.65 37.26
C LEU A 492 -10.66 -0.76 38.34
N LEU A 493 -10.67 -1.24 39.58
CA LEU A 493 -11.19 -0.50 40.73
C LEU A 493 -10.43 0.81 40.94
N MET A 494 -9.10 0.78 40.84
CA MET A 494 -8.27 1.97 40.94
C MET A 494 -8.69 3.03 39.90
N VAL A 495 -8.76 2.65 38.62
CA VAL A 495 -9.14 3.57 37.54
C VAL A 495 -10.56 4.11 37.79
N LYS A 496 -11.50 3.24 38.11
CA LYS A 496 -12.90 3.59 38.36
C LYS A 496 -13.04 4.56 39.53
N GLU A 497 -12.39 4.29 40.67
CA GLU A 497 -12.50 5.13 41.87
C GLU A 497 -11.85 6.50 41.68
N PHE A 498 -10.72 6.60 40.95
CA PHE A 498 -10.12 7.89 40.61
C PHE A 498 -11.03 8.77 39.76
N ILE A 499 -11.75 8.20 38.80
CA ILE A 499 -12.67 8.96 37.95
C ILE A 499 -14.04 9.19 38.61
N ASN A 500 -14.30 8.59 39.77
CA ASN A 500 -15.58 8.71 40.48
C ASN A 500 -15.73 10.04 41.24
N ALA A 501 -14.65 10.78 41.46
CA ALA A 501 -14.69 12.15 41.98
C ALA A 501 -15.11 13.16 40.90
N ASP A 502 -15.90 14.16 41.29
CA ASP A 502 -16.30 15.25 40.39
C ASP A 502 -15.09 16.09 39.98
N VAL A 503 -15.08 16.49 38.71
CA VAL A 503 -14.03 17.31 38.11
C VAL A 503 -14.39 18.78 38.28
N ASN A 504 -13.55 19.50 39.00
CA ASN A 504 -13.74 20.91 39.32
C ASN A 504 -12.81 21.82 38.51
N ASN A 505 -11.88 21.24 37.76
CA ASN A 505 -10.88 21.99 36.98
C ASN A 505 -10.31 21.20 35.80
N TYR A 506 -9.58 21.90 34.94
CA TYR A 506 -9.03 21.33 33.72
C TYR A 506 -7.85 20.40 33.98
N GLU A 507 -7.08 20.62 35.04
CA GLU A 507 -5.93 19.78 35.41
C GLU A 507 -6.40 18.37 35.86
N GLU A 508 -7.52 18.30 36.58
CA GLU A 508 -8.21 17.04 36.91
C GLU A 508 -8.75 16.34 35.67
N ALA A 509 -9.35 17.09 34.74
CA ALA A 509 -9.83 16.55 33.47
C ALA A 509 -8.68 15.91 32.67
N GLN A 510 -7.53 16.59 32.61
CA GLN A 510 -6.31 16.08 31.98
C GLN A 510 -5.80 14.81 32.68
N PHE A 511 -5.79 14.78 34.01
CA PHE A 511 -5.41 13.58 34.76
C PHE A 511 -6.34 12.40 34.42
N ILE A 512 -7.65 12.61 34.38
CA ILE A 512 -8.62 11.57 34.01
C ILE A 512 -8.36 11.07 32.58
N SER A 513 -8.15 11.97 31.61
CA SER A 513 -7.78 11.58 30.26
C SER A 513 -6.51 10.72 30.23
N THR A 514 -5.49 11.13 30.97
CA THR A 514 -4.20 10.42 31.05
C THR A 514 -4.38 9.05 31.70
N LEU A 515 -5.21 8.96 32.74
CA LEU A 515 -5.55 7.74 33.45
C LEU A 515 -6.31 6.76 32.56
N LEU A 516 -7.34 7.21 31.85
CA LEU A 516 -8.15 6.39 30.96
C LEU A 516 -7.38 5.91 29.72
N ASN A 517 -6.45 6.71 29.21
CA ASN A 517 -5.55 6.32 28.12
C ASN A 517 -4.33 5.52 28.59
N SER A 518 -4.14 5.38 29.90
CA SER A 518 -3.05 4.59 30.45
C SER A 518 -3.26 3.10 30.19
N LYS A 519 -2.17 2.33 30.21
CA LYS A 519 -2.23 0.87 30.17
C LYS A 519 -2.38 0.25 31.57
N ILE A 520 -2.89 1.01 32.55
CA ILE A 520 -3.15 0.49 33.90
C ILE A 520 -4.19 -0.63 33.75
N PHE A 521 -5.44 -0.33 33.38
CA PHE A 521 -6.38 -1.39 33.05
C PHE A 521 -6.48 -1.61 31.53
N LYS A 522 -5.66 -2.52 30.99
CA LYS A 522 -5.49 -2.74 29.53
C LYS A 522 -6.75 -3.21 28.77
N TYR A 523 -7.79 -3.66 29.48
CA TYR A 523 -9.02 -4.18 28.87
C TYR A 523 -10.12 -3.13 28.67
N TYR A 524 -9.83 -1.87 29.00
CA TYR A 524 -10.74 -0.76 28.75
C TYR A 524 -10.17 0.19 27.70
N LYS A 525 -11.05 0.71 26.85
CA LYS A 525 -10.73 1.76 25.89
C LYS A 525 -11.78 2.86 25.98
N PRO A 526 -11.40 4.08 26.37
CA PRO A 526 -12.36 5.18 26.55
C PRO A 526 -12.95 5.66 25.22
N ASP A 527 -14.13 6.29 25.26
CA ASP A 527 -14.69 6.92 24.06
C ASP A 527 -13.82 8.12 23.65
N LYS A 528 -13.46 8.16 22.36
CA LYS A 528 -12.67 9.26 21.79
C LYS A 528 -13.35 10.62 21.98
N LYS A 529 -14.70 10.68 21.97
CA LYS A 529 -15.45 11.92 22.22
C LYS A 529 -15.24 12.43 23.64
N ASP A 530 -15.19 11.52 24.60
CA ASP A 530 -15.03 11.83 26.02
C ASP A 530 -13.58 12.25 26.30
N ILE A 531 -12.58 11.57 25.70
CA ILE A 531 -11.18 12.01 25.76
C ILE A 531 -10.97 13.42 25.18
N ASN A 532 -11.65 13.75 24.08
CA ASN A 532 -11.52 15.08 23.46
C ASN A 532 -12.03 16.21 24.36
N ILE A 533 -13.08 15.98 25.16
CA ILE A 533 -13.59 17.01 26.07
C ILE A 533 -12.66 17.16 27.28
N PHE A 534 -12.11 16.07 27.80
CA PHE A 534 -11.14 16.10 28.91
C PHE A 534 -9.86 16.87 28.55
N THR A 535 -9.42 16.79 27.30
CA THR A 535 -8.17 17.42 26.80
C THR A 535 -8.41 18.73 26.04
N LEU A 536 -9.64 19.26 26.03
CA LEU A 536 -9.99 20.42 25.20
C LEU A 536 -9.09 21.63 25.44
N LYS A 537 -8.92 22.03 26.71
CA LYS A 537 -8.09 23.20 27.06
C LYS A 537 -6.61 22.94 26.79
N GLU A 538 -6.10 21.79 27.21
CA GLU A 538 -4.71 21.38 26.98
C GLU A 538 -4.35 21.42 25.49
N ASN A 539 -5.18 20.83 24.63
CA ASN A 539 -4.94 20.81 23.19
C ASN A 539 -4.94 22.24 22.60
N ILE A 540 -5.78 23.14 23.10
CA ILE A 540 -5.81 24.54 22.65
C ILE A 540 -4.55 25.28 23.10
N GLU A 541 -4.12 25.07 24.34
CA GLU A 541 -2.89 25.66 24.88
C GLU A 541 -1.65 25.12 24.15
N GLU A 542 -1.60 23.82 23.86
CA GLU A 542 -0.56 23.19 23.04
C GLU A 542 -0.54 23.77 21.62
N ALA A 543 -1.71 23.91 20.99
CA ALA A 543 -1.82 24.51 19.67
C ALA A 543 -1.34 25.97 19.65
N ASN A 544 -1.69 26.75 20.68
CA ASN A 544 -1.20 28.12 20.83
C ASN A 544 0.32 28.15 21.07
N GLU A 545 0.86 27.32 21.96
CA GLU A 545 2.31 27.25 22.21
C GLU A 545 3.09 26.94 20.93
N LYS A 546 2.60 25.99 20.14
CA LYS A 546 3.18 25.64 18.83
C LYS A 546 3.08 26.78 17.84
N PHE A 547 1.95 27.48 17.81
CA PHE A 547 1.79 28.69 17.01
C PHE A 547 2.79 29.78 17.42
N GLN A 548 2.93 30.08 18.72
CA GLN A 548 3.85 31.10 19.23
C GLN A 548 5.31 30.81 18.90
N LYS A 549 5.75 29.54 19.03
CA LYS A 549 7.11 29.13 18.61
C LYS A 549 7.34 29.37 17.13
N SER A 550 6.33 29.07 16.31
CA SER A 550 6.39 29.33 14.88
C SER A 550 6.42 30.83 14.58
N LEU A 551 5.58 31.64 15.23
CA LEU A 551 5.53 33.09 15.09
C LEU A 551 6.91 33.73 15.33
N VAL A 552 7.58 33.37 16.43
CA VAL A 552 8.95 33.85 16.74
C VAL A 552 9.95 33.47 15.64
N SER A 553 9.82 32.26 15.08
CA SER A 553 10.71 31.78 14.02
C SER A 553 10.45 32.50 12.69
N PHE A 554 9.18 32.72 12.33
CA PHE A 554 8.79 33.46 11.13
C PHE A 554 9.14 34.94 11.22
N ASN A 555 8.97 35.59 12.37
CA ASN A 555 9.36 37.00 12.54
C ASN A 555 10.85 37.20 12.28
N LYS A 556 11.71 36.29 12.75
CA LYS A 556 13.15 36.34 12.42
C LYS A 556 13.42 36.19 10.93
N ILE A 557 12.72 35.26 10.26
CA ILE A 557 12.84 35.07 8.80
C ILE A 557 12.42 36.35 8.07
N ILE A 558 11.30 36.93 8.49
CA ILE A 558 10.72 38.14 7.90
C ILE A 558 11.64 39.35 8.11
N GLU A 559 12.18 39.57 9.30
CA GLU A 559 13.12 40.66 9.58
C GLU A 559 14.37 40.55 8.69
N GLU A 560 14.92 39.34 8.53
CA GLU A 560 16.06 39.11 7.65
C GLU A 560 15.69 39.29 6.17
N PHE A 561 14.50 38.84 5.74
CA PHE A 561 14.00 39.09 4.38
C PHE A 561 13.81 40.58 4.09
N GLU A 562 13.19 41.33 5.00
CA GLU A 562 12.97 42.78 4.84
C GLU A 562 14.30 43.52 4.70
N SER A 563 15.32 43.13 5.47
CA SER A 563 16.68 43.69 5.34
C SER A 563 17.27 43.41 3.96
N GLN A 564 17.18 42.17 3.46
CA GLN A 564 17.75 41.78 2.17
C GLN A 564 16.97 42.37 0.98
N LEU A 565 15.64 42.47 1.07
CA LEU A 565 14.81 43.10 0.04
C LEU A 565 15.10 44.60 -0.06
N ALA A 566 15.31 45.28 1.07
CA ALA A 566 15.70 46.69 1.06
C ALA A 566 17.07 46.91 0.37
N GLU A 567 18.06 46.05 0.67
CA GLU A 567 19.36 46.08 -0.01
C GLU A 567 19.24 45.80 -1.50
N LEU A 568 18.44 44.80 -1.88
CA LEU A 568 18.17 44.45 -3.27
C LEU A 568 17.51 45.61 -4.03
N LYS A 569 16.49 46.23 -3.45
CA LYS A 569 15.72 47.33 -4.06
C LYS A 569 16.60 48.54 -4.33
N ASN A 570 17.44 48.91 -3.36
CA ASN A 570 18.32 50.08 -3.45
C ASN A 570 19.42 49.92 -4.51
N ASN A 571 19.88 48.70 -4.79
CA ASN A 571 20.99 48.41 -5.71
C ASN A 571 20.56 47.67 -6.99
N SER A 572 19.26 47.47 -7.20
CA SER A 572 18.68 46.64 -8.27
C SER A 572 19.15 47.05 -9.67
N ASP A 573 19.16 48.34 -9.96
CA ASP A 573 19.61 48.88 -11.25
C ASP A 573 21.07 48.54 -11.55
N ASP A 574 21.94 48.61 -10.56
CA ASP A 574 23.37 48.37 -10.75
C ASP A 574 23.67 46.89 -10.93
N TYR A 575 22.98 46.02 -10.20
CA TYR A 575 23.04 44.58 -10.44
C TYR A 575 22.55 44.20 -11.84
N LEU A 576 21.43 44.77 -12.29
CA LEU A 576 20.90 44.53 -13.63
C LEU A 576 21.85 45.05 -14.72
N LYS A 577 22.45 46.24 -14.55
CA LYS A 577 23.41 46.79 -15.52
C LYS A 577 24.63 45.88 -15.70
N LEU A 578 25.13 45.28 -14.62
CA LEU A 578 26.24 44.33 -14.70
C LEU A 578 25.84 43.09 -15.52
N ASN A 579 24.72 42.46 -15.16
CA ASN A 579 24.31 41.20 -15.78
C ASN A 579 23.81 41.36 -17.23
N TYR A 580 23.00 42.37 -17.51
CA TYR A 580 22.53 42.67 -18.87
C TYR A 580 23.61 43.36 -19.72
N GLY A 581 24.66 43.88 -19.09
CA GLY A 581 25.86 44.40 -19.75
C GLY A 581 26.85 43.33 -20.20
N GLY A 582 26.56 42.04 -19.98
CA GLY A 582 27.38 40.90 -20.43
C GLY A 582 28.32 40.33 -19.37
N TYR A 583 28.28 40.83 -18.12
CA TYR A 583 28.95 40.17 -16.99
C TYR A 583 28.02 39.15 -16.34
N THR A 584 28.57 38.22 -15.56
CA THR A 584 27.78 37.29 -14.74
C THR A 584 28.18 37.48 -13.29
N ALA A 585 27.38 38.22 -12.54
CA ALA A 585 27.60 38.55 -11.14
C ALA A 585 26.43 38.03 -10.30
N ASP A 586 26.78 37.25 -9.29
CA ASP A 586 25.83 36.76 -8.29
C ASP A 586 25.23 37.91 -7.49
N ILE A 587 23.90 37.92 -7.33
CA ILE A 587 23.21 38.91 -6.49
C ILE A 587 23.13 38.40 -5.05
N LEU A 588 24.05 38.90 -4.22
CA LEU A 588 24.17 38.49 -2.82
C LEU A 588 22.85 38.57 -2.03
N PRO A 589 22.03 39.65 -2.11
CA PRO A 589 20.75 39.69 -1.40
C PRO A 589 19.79 38.56 -1.77
N ILE A 590 19.68 38.20 -3.06
CA ILE A 590 18.80 37.12 -3.52
C ILE A 590 19.32 35.76 -3.01
N MET A 591 20.64 35.54 -3.05
CA MET A 591 21.26 34.33 -2.49
C MET A 591 21.01 34.20 -1.00
N GLN A 592 21.10 35.30 -0.25
CA GLN A 592 20.84 35.30 1.19
C GLN A 592 19.38 34.99 1.48
N ILE A 593 18.41 35.61 0.77
CA ILE A 593 16.98 35.28 0.90
C ILE A 593 16.74 33.78 0.63
N SER A 594 17.33 33.22 -0.43
CA SER A 594 17.24 31.78 -0.74
C SER A 594 17.82 30.90 0.38
N SER A 595 18.99 31.27 0.92
CA SER A 595 19.64 30.55 2.02
C SER A 595 18.81 30.58 3.30
N ILE A 596 18.27 31.75 3.66
CA ILE A 596 17.39 31.94 4.82
C ILE A 596 16.13 31.07 4.68
N TYR A 597 15.47 31.10 3.52
CA TYR A 597 14.30 30.28 3.26
C TYR A 597 14.63 28.78 3.44
N ASN A 598 15.65 28.29 2.74
CA ASN A 598 15.99 26.85 2.74
C ASN A 598 16.44 26.34 4.12
N SER A 599 17.09 27.17 4.93
CA SER A 599 17.60 26.78 6.25
C SER A 599 16.59 26.95 7.39
N LYS A 600 15.75 28.00 7.35
CA LYS A 600 14.90 28.39 8.49
C LYS A 600 13.41 28.09 8.31
N TYR A 601 12.89 28.02 7.08
CA TYR A 601 11.45 27.81 6.84
C TYR A 601 10.96 26.45 7.33
N GLY A 602 11.71 25.37 7.06
CA GLY A 602 11.33 24.01 7.45
C GLY A 602 11.01 23.85 8.94
N PRO A 603 11.94 24.24 9.85
CA PRO A 603 11.69 24.26 11.29
C PRO A 603 10.50 25.16 11.69
N ALA A 604 10.39 26.37 11.13
CA ALA A 604 9.31 27.30 11.45
C ALA A 604 7.92 26.74 11.05
N LYS A 605 7.84 26.08 9.89
CA LYS A 605 6.65 25.41 9.36
C LYS A 605 6.21 24.22 10.22
N ALA A 606 7.14 23.46 10.80
CA ALA A 606 6.83 22.21 11.50
C ALA A 606 5.89 22.45 12.70
N ASP A 607 6.19 23.44 13.54
CA ASP A 607 5.36 23.80 14.69
C ASP A 607 4.02 24.42 14.24
N LEU A 608 4.01 25.23 13.17
CA LEU A 608 2.78 25.79 12.60
C LEU A 608 1.82 24.70 12.08
N SER A 609 2.39 23.70 11.39
CA SER A 609 1.64 22.56 10.86
C SER A 609 1.06 21.71 11.99
N ARG A 610 1.79 21.55 13.11
CA ARG A 610 1.29 20.87 14.31
C ARG A 610 0.14 21.63 14.94
N SER A 611 0.26 22.96 15.07
CA SER A 611 -0.83 23.83 15.56
C SER A 611 -2.07 23.69 14.69
N SER A 612 -1.94 23.80 13.36
CA SER A 612 -3.03 23.61 12.41
C SER A 612 -3.72 22.26 12.56
N ARG A 613 -2.97 21.16 12.71
CA ARG A 613 -3.53 19.83 12.91
C ARG A 613 -4.39 19.74 14.18
N ILE A 614 -3.90 20.27 15.29
CA ILE A 614 -4.63 20.23 16.56
C ILE A 614 -5.91 21.08 16.47
N VAL A 615 -5.79 22.32 15.96
CA VAL A 615 -6.93 23.23 15.75
C VAL A 615 -7.97 22.61 14.82
N SER A 616 -7.51 21.96 13.74
CA SER A 616 -8.33 21.20 12.80
C SER A 616 -9.17 20.15 13.52
N ASP A 617 -8.53 19.29 14.30
CA ASP A 617 -9.18 18.17 14.98
C ASP A 617 -10.18 18.67 16.03
N LEU A 618 -9.82 19.72 16.77
CA LEU A 618 -10.71 20.38 17.73
C LEU A 618 -11.91 21.05 17.04
N SER A 619 -11.71 21.70 15.89
CA SER A 619 -12.81 22.39 15.18
C SER A 619 -13.92 21.45 14.74
N ASP A 620 -13.60 20.16 14.55
CA ASP A 620 -14.54 19.12 14.18
C ASP A 620 -15.25 18.50 15.40
N SER A 621 -14.63 18.52 16.59
CA SER A 621 -15.18 17.91 17.81
C SER A 621 -15.91 18.89 18.74
N VAL A 622 -15.52 20.17 18.74
CA VAL A 622 -16.06 21.19 19.65
C VAL A 622 -17.52 21.51 19.34
N LYS A 623 -18.35 21.52 20.40
CA LYS A 623 -19.78 21.85 20.36
C LYS A 623 -20.06 23.36 20.37
N TYR A 624 -19.19 24.15 21.00
CA TYR A 624 -19.39 25.59 21.19
C TYR A 624 -19.19 26.36 19.88
N LYS A 625 -20.26 26.97 19.37
CA LYS A 625 -20.28 27.63 18.04
C LYS A 625 -19.20 28.71 17.89
N ALA A 626 -18.97 29.52 18.93
CA ALA A 626 -17.96 30.59 18.89
C ALA A 626 -16.54 30.00 18.78
N LEU A 627 -16.18 29.06 19.67
CA LEU A 627 -14.88 28.39 19.65
C LEU A 627 -14.65 27.67 18.32
N LYS A 628 -15.66 26.94 17.83
CA LYS A 628 -15.63 26.28 16.53
C LYS A 628 -15.38 27.24 15.37
N SER A 629 -15.99 28.42 15.40
CA SER A 629 -15.78 29.45 14.37
C SER A 629 -14.34 29.96 14.40
N ASP A 630 -13.80 30.29 15.58
CA ASP A 630 -12.43 30.80 15.69
C ASP A 630 -11.38 29.74 15.33
N LEU A 631 -11.55 28.50 15.78
CA LEU A 631 -10.68 27.38 15.40
C LEU A 631 -10.67 27.19 13.87
N ARG A 632 -11.82 27.25 13.20
CA ARG A 632 -11.88 27.13 11.72
C ARG A 632 -11.19 28.27 10.99
N LYS A 633 -11.22 29.48 11.55
CA LYS A 633 -10.54 30.64 10.98
C LYS A 633 -9.03 30.57 11.21
N ILE A 634 -8.59 30.13 12.38
CA ILE A 634 -7.17 29.83 12.65
C ILE A 634 -6.66 28.79 11.64
N ASP A 635 -7.35 27.65 11.49
CA ASP A 635 -6.99 26.61 10.53
C ASP A 635 -6.95 27.15 9.09
N GLY A 636 -7.92 27.98 8.70
CA GLY A 636 -7.95 28.61 7.38
C GLY A 636 -6.82 29.59 7.12
N ASN A 637 -6.48 30.43 8.09
CA ASN A 637 -5.36 31.38 7.97
C ASN A 637 -4.02 30.65 7.90
N ILE A 638 -3.82 29.63 8.74
CA ILE A 638 -2.60 28.80 8.68
C ILE A 638 -2.51 28.11 7.32
N TYR A 639 -3.61 27.54 6.81
CA TYR A 639 -3.64 26.93 5.49
C TYR A 639 -3.26 27.92 4.38
N ASN A 640 -3.86 29.12 4.36
CA ASN A 640 -3.56 30.14 3.35
C ASN A 640 -2.12 30.68 3.44
N LEU A 641 -1.57 30.79 4.65
CA LEU A 641 -0.17 31.15 4.86
C LEU A 641 0.74 30.05 4.30
N LEU A 642 0.52 28.79 4.68
CA LEU A 642 1.32 27.66 4.21
C LEU A 642 1.21 27.46 2.69
N ASP A 643 0.04 27.72 2.08
CA ASP A 643 -0.18 27.68 0.64
C ASP A 643 0.77 28.63 -0.13
N LYS A 644 0.99 29.84 0.40
CA LYS A 644 1.88 30.85 -0.22
C LYS A 644 3.37 30.57 0.01
N TRP A 645 3.70 29.94 1.13
CA TRP A 645 5.08 29.72 1.54
C TRP A 645 5.63 28.35 1.13
N ASN A 646 4.76 27.36 0.89
CA ASN A 646 5.21 26.03 0.49
C ASN A 646 5.79 26.04 -0.92
N PRO A 647 6.80 25.19 -1.19
CA PRO A 647 7.33 25.03 -2.54
C PRO A 647 6.27 24.40 -3.43
N LYS A 648 5.75 25.20 -4.37
CA LYS A 648 4.83 24.77 -5.42
C LYS A 648 5.32 25.33 -6.73
N GLN A 649 5.33 24.50 -7.78
CA GLN A 649 5.70 24.95 -9.12
C GLN A 649 4.45 25.46 -9.83
N ARG A 650 4.48 26.67 -10.40
CA ARG A 650 3.42 27.09 -11.33
C ARG A 650 3.44 26.18 -12.55
N LYS A 651 2.28 25.61 -12.83
CA LYS A 651 2.06 24.77 -14.01
C LYS A 651 1.29 25.57 -15.06
N PRO A 652 1.70 25.57 -16.34
CA PRO A 652 0.99 26.28 -17.41
C PRO A 652 -0.27 25.51 -17.85
N PHE A 653 -1.17 25.21 -16.90
CA PHE A 653 -2.34 24.35 -17.08
C PHE A 653 -3.26 24.81 -18.22
N LEU A 654 -3.56 26.12 -18.29
CA LEU A 654 -4.39 26.66 -19.36
C LEU A 654 -3.77 26.47 -20.75
N ARG A 655 -2.44 26.53 -20.85
CA ARG A 655 -1.73 26.24 -22.10
C ARG A 655 -1.86 24.77 -22.47
N TRP A 656 -1.74 23.85 -21.52
CA TRP A 656 -1.95 22.42 -21.77
C TRP A 656 -3.37 22.11 -22.25
N LEU A 657 -4.37 22.76 -21.63
CA LEU A 657 -5.76 22.64 -22.03
C LEU A 657 -5.96 23.15 -23.46
N MET A 658 -5.39 24.31 -23.78
CA MET A 658 -5.45 24.89 -25.12
C MET A 658 -4.75 24.02 -26.17
N ASN A 659 -3.54 23.52 -25.87
CA ASN A 659 -2.81 22.60 -26.73
C ASN A 659 -3.66 21.36 -27.07
N SER A 660 -4.42 20.84 -26.09
CA SER A 660 -5.28 19.67 -26.29
C SER A 660 -6.51 19.97 -27.13
N ILE A 661 -7.14 21.13 -26.91
CA ILE A 661 -8.27 21.59 -27.73
C ILE A 661 -7.81 21.75 -29.19
N ILE A 662 -6.63 22.34 -29.41
CA ILE A 662 -6.05 22.52 -30.75
C ILE A 662 -5.76 21.16 -31.39
N VAL A 663 -5.01 20.28 -30.70
CA VAL A 663 -4.61 18.97 -31.24
C VAL A 663 -5.84 18.10 -31.51
N ALA A 664 -6.74 17.95 -30.53
CA ALA A 664 -7.94 17.13 -30.69
C ALA A 664 -8.95 17.72 -31.68
N GLY A 665 -9.13 19.04 -31.69
CA GLY A 665 -10.03 19.74 -32.60
C GLY A 665 -9.60 19.59 -34.06
N ILE A 666 -8.33 19.90 -34.36
CA ILE A 666 -7.78 19.77 -35.72
C ILE A 666 -7.81 18.29 -36.15
N THR A 667 -7.37 17.38 -35.28
CA THR A 667 -7.37 15.93 -35.59
C THR A 667 -8.78 15.43 -35.89
N ALA A 668 -9.78 15.82 -35.10
CA ALA A 668 -11.17 15.42 -35.32
C ALA A 668 -11.73 15.93 -36.65
N ILE A 669 -11.52 17.21 -36.96
CA ILE A 669 -11.98 17.81 -38.23
C ILE A 669 -11.34 17.08 -39.42
N LEU A 670 -10.02 16.92 -39.41
CA LEU A 670 -9.30 16.26 -40.51
C LEU A 670 -9.70 14.78 -40.63
N THR A 671 -9.85 14.08 -39.51
CA THR A 671 -10.29 12.68 -39.47
C THR A 671 -11.67 12.52 -40.10
N VAL A 672 -12.63 13.37 -39.74
CA VAL A 672 -13.99 13.34 -40.30
C VAL A 672 -13.97 13.61 -41.80
N LEU A 673 -13.23 14.62 -42.25
CA LEU A 673 -13.10 14.94 -43.67
C LEU A 673 -12.50 13.77 -44.47
N MET A 674 -11.38 13.21 -43.98
CA MET A 674 -10.70 12.09 -44.63
C MET A 674 -11.59 10.84 -44.68
N THR A 675 -12.23 10.50 -43.55
CA THR A 675 -13.03 9.28 -43.44
C THR A 675 -14.37 9.39 -44.17
N ALA A 676 -15.02 10.56 -44.19
CA ALA A 676 -16.22 10.79 -44.96
C ALA A 676 -15.98 10.59 -46.46
N VAL A 677 -14.90 11.18 -46.98
CA VAL A 677 -14.51 11.02 -48.39
C VAL A 677 -14.11 9.57 -48.69
N ALA A 678 -13.30 8.95 -47.83
CA ALA A 678 -12.81 7.59 -48.05
C ALA A 678 -13.90 6.52 -47.92
N ALA A 679 -14.86 6.68 -47.00
CA ALA A 679 -15.95 5.73 -46.78
C ALA A 679 -16.94 5.65 -47.95
N TYR A 680 -17.12 6.74 -48.69
CA TYR A 680 -18.11 6.82 -49.76
C TYR A 680 -17.86 5.81 -50.90
N PRO A 681 -16.65 5.68 -51.48
CA PRO A 681 -16.33 4.61 -52.42
C PRO A 681 -16.56 3.20 -51.85
N PHE A 682 -16.22 2.96 -50.58
CA PHE A 682 -16.44 1.66 -49.92
C PHE A 682 -17.92 1.35 -49.68
N SER A 683 -18.82 2.34 -49.73
CA SER A 683 -20.27 2.16 -49.65
C SER A 683 -20.93 2.08 -51.03
N ARG A 684 -20.58 2.98 -51.97
CA ARG A 684 -21.31 3.14 -53.24
C ARG A 684 -20.63 2.55 -54.48
N MET A 685 -19.30 2.47 -54.49
CA MET A 685 -18.55 2.08 -55.69
C MET A 685 -18.21 0.59 -55.70
N ARG A 686 -18.06 -0.01 -56.89
CA ARG A 686 -17.62 -1.40 -57.04
C ARG A 686 -16.19 -1.40 -57.57
N PHE A 687 -15.25 -1.89 -56.76
CA PHE A 687 -13.84 -2.02 -57.13
C PHE A 687 -13.24 -3.29 -56.52
N LYS A 688 -12.16 -3.80 -57.12
CA LYS A 688 -11.50 -5.03 -56.68
C LYS A 688 -10.90 -4.84 -55.29
N GLY A 689 -11.20 -5.75 -54.36
CA GLY A 689 -10.70 -5.68 -52.98
C GLY A 689 -11.51 -4.78 -52.03
N ARG A 690 -12.72 -4.32 -52.40
CA ARG A 690 -13.56 -3.45 -51.57
C ARG A 690 -13.83 -3.98 -50.14
N LYS A 691 -14.25 -5.25 -50.01
CA LYS A 691 -14.57 -5.84 -48.69
C LYS A 691 -13.29 -6.18 -47.92
N GLU A 692 -12.37 -6.88 -48.58
CA GLU A 692 -11.11 -7.32 -47.97
C GLU A 692 -10.20 -6.15 -47.60
N GLY A 693 -10.16 -5.09 -48.40
CA GLY A 693 -9.34 -3.91 -48.14
C GLY A 693 -9.82 -3.13 -46.91
N LEU A 694 -11.14 -2.98 -46.74
CA LEU A 694 -11.69 -2.35 -45.55
C LEU A 694 -11.42 -3.20 -44.30
N LEU A 695 -11.57 -4.53 -44.41
CA LEU A 695 -11.27 -5.47 -43.32
C LEU A 695 -9.77 -5.45 -42.97
N TYR A 696 -8.89 -5.44 -43.97
CA TYR A 696 -7.45 -5.36 -43.80
C TYR A 696 -7.00 -4.10 -43.07
N LEU A 697 -7.57 -2.94 -43.41
CA LEU A 697 -7.29 -1.68 -42.69
C LEU A 697 -7.72 -1.75 -41.22
N MET A 698 -8.86 -2.37 -40.92
CA MET A 698 -9.26 -2.60 -39.52
C MET A 698 -8.30 -3.53 -38.79
N LEU A 699 -7.89 -4.64 -39.42
CA LEU A 699 -6.98 -5.61 -38.81
C LEU A 699 -5.61 -4.98 -38.49
N ILE A 700 -5.09 -4.11 -39.37
CA ILE A 700 -3.87 -3.34 -39.08
C ILE A 700 -4.07 -2.42 -37.86
N GLN A 701 -5.20 -1.70 -37.79
CA GLN A 701 -5.45 -0.76 -36.69
C GLN A 701 -5.67 -1.47 -35.33
N MET A 702 -6.14 -2.73 -35.34
CA MET A 702 -6.27 -3.55 -34.13
C MET A 702 -4.92 -4.01 -33.56
N PHE A 703 -3.83 -3.84 -34.31
CA PHE A 703 -2.50 -4.14 -33.82
C PHE A 703 -2.11 -3.20 -32.66
N PRO A 704 -1.52 -3.71 -31.56
CA PRO A 704 -1.29 -2.90 -30.36
C PRO A 704 -0.42 -1.67 -30.62
N ALA A 705 -0.94 -0.48 -30.28
CA ALA A 705 -0.30 0.80 -30.59
C ALA A 705 1.09 0.97 -29.98
N ILE A 706 1.33 0.37 -28.82
CA ILE A 706 2.61 0.40 -28.09
C ILE A 706 3.73 -0.23 -28.92
N MET A 707 3.44 -1.22 -29.77
CA MET A 707 4.46 -1.96 -30.53
C MET A 707 5.10 -1.13 -31.64
N TYR A 708 4.33 -0.28 -32.32
CA TYR A 708 4.85 0.57 -33.42
C TYR A 708 5.21 1.99 -32.97
N MET A 709 5.06 2.30 -31.69
CA MET A 709 5.33 3.61 -31.12
C MET A 709 6.80 4.05 -31.25
N VAL A 710 7.74 3.12 -31.09
CA VAL A 710 9.18 3.37 -31.31
C VAL A 710 9.45 3.74 -32.77
N ALA A 711 8.76 3.10 -33.71
CA ALA A 711 8.88 3.42 -35.12
C ALA A 711 8.33 4.82 -35.42
N LEU A 712 7.18 5.19 -34.85
CA LEU A 712 6.62 6.54 -34.99
C LEU A 712 7.52 7.63 -34.41
N TYR A 713 8.15 7.38 -33.26
CA TYR A 713 9.16 8.30 -32.71
C TYR A 713 10.33 8.49 -33.69
N GLY A 714 10.84 7.39 -34.28
CA GLY A 714 11.88 7.44 -35.30
C GLY A 714 11.47 8.21 -36.56
N ILE A 715 10.23 8.03 -37.03
CA ILE A 715 9.66 8.75 -38.18
C ILE A 715 9.57 10.24 -37.88
N LEU A 716 9.01 10.65 -36.72
CA LEU A 716 8.91 12.07 -36.37
C LEU A 716 10.27 12.72 -36.16
N LYS A 717 11.23 12.00 -35.59
CA LYS A 717 12.61 12.48 -35.50
C LYS A 717 13.19 12.74 -36.89
N PHE A 718 13.12 11.75 -37.77
CA PHE A 718 13.59 11.87 -39.16
C PHE A 718 12.87 13.00 -39.90
N MET A 719 11.55 13.10 -39.79
CA MET A 719 10.77 14.16 -40.42
C MET A 719 11.13 15.54 -39.86
N GLY A 720 11.41 15.65 -38.56
CA GLY A 720 11.84 16.89 -37.92
C GLY A 720 13.16 17.45 -38.47
N ASP A 721 14.08 16.58 -38.89
CA ASP A 721 15.35 16.98 -39.49
C ASP A 721 15.16 17.71 -40.84
N TYR A 722 14.06 17.45 -41.56
CA TYR A 722 13.73 18.10 -42.84
C TYR A 722 12.61 19.14 -42.74
N PHE A 723 11.60 18.86 -41.92
CA PHE A 723 10.39 19.64 -41.72
C PHE A 723 10.20 19.89 -40.23
N GLY A 724 10.90 20.90 -39.69
CA GLY A 724 10.93 21.19 -38.25
C GLY A 724 9.55 21.31 -37.59
N PHE A 725 8.51 21.72 -38.32
CA PHE A 725 7.15 21.83 -37.78
C PHE A 725 6.42 20.48 -37.63
N ILE A 726 6.87 19.37 -38.23
CA ILE A 726 6.29 18.01 -38.05
C ILE A 726 7.27 17.14 -37.24
N GLY A 727 8.21 17.75 -36.53
CA GLY A 727 9.21 17.07 -35.72
C GLY A 727 8.70 16.64 -34.33
N LEU A 728 9.60 16.07 -33.55
CA LEU A 728 9.40 15.85 -32.12
C LEU A 728 9.20 17.18 -31.38
N ASP A 729 8.52 17.13 -30.24
CA ASP A 729 8.17 18.28 -29.40
C ASP A 729 7.30 19.34 -30.07
N THR A 730 6.54 18.96 -31.12
CA THR A 730 5.60 19.84 -31.82
C THR A 730 4.16 19.32 -31.77
N LEU A 731 3.19 20.24 -31.66
CA LEU A 731 1.76 19.88 -31.69
C LEU A 731 1.33 19.33 -33.06
N SER A 732 1.89 19.87 -34.15
CA SER A 732 1.63 19.44 -35.53
C SER A 732 2.19 18.06 -35.84
N GLY A 733 3.37 17.70 -35.33
CA GLY A 733 3.89 16.33 -35.38
C GLY A 733 2.95 15.35 -34.68
N LEU A 734 2.41 15.74 -33.52
CA LEU A 734 1.43 14.93 -32.80
C LEU A 734 0.10 14.77 -33.56
N ILE A 735 -0.44 15.84 -34.15
CA ILE A 735 -1.63 15.79 -35.02
C ILE A 735 -1.37 14.82 -36.18
N PHE A 736 -0.21 14.93 -36.84
CA PHE A 736 0.14 14.09 -37.99
C PHE A 736 0.10 12.60 -37.66
N VAL A 737 0.63 12.20 -36.49
CA VAL A 737 0.57 10.81 -36.03
C VAL A 737 -0.87 10.34 -35.82
N TYR A 738 -1.72 11.14 -35.20
CA TYR A 738 -3.09 10.74 -34.91
C TYR A 738 -3.98 10.59 -36.15
N LEU A 739 -3.64 11.24 -37.27
CA LEU A 739 -4.35 11.07 -38.55
C LEU A 739 -4.18 9.66 -39.16
N GLY A 740 -3.29 8.82 -38.66
CA GLY A 740 -3.15 7.43 -39.09
C GLY A 740 -4.31 6.51 -38.64
N GLY A 741 -5.03 6.88 -37.57
CA GLY A 741 -6.01 6.02 -36.88
C GLY A 741 -7.44 6.00 -37.47
N VAL A 742 -7.59 6.02 -38.79
CA VAL A 742 -8.88 6.35 -39.44
C VAL A 742 -9.77 5.15 -39.81
N ALA A 743 -9.28 3.91 -39.77
CA ALA A 743 -9.99 2.77 -40.36
C ALA A 743 -11.30 2.44 -39.65
N PHE A 744 -11.34 2.48 -38.31
CA PHE A 744 -12.57 2.28 -37.54
C PHE A 744 -13.63 3.35 -37.85
N ASN A 745 -13.23 4.62 -37.90
CA ASN A 745 -14.12 5.74 -38.23
C ASN A 745 -14.67 5.62 -39.65
N MET A 746 -13.84 5.20 -40.61
CA MET A 746 -14.26 4.91 -41.97
C MET A 746 -15.31 3.79 -42.02
N TRP A 747 -15.13 2.73 -41.22
CA TRP A 747 -16.10 1.63 -41.13
C TRP A 747 -17.45 2.09 -40.59
N LEU A 748 -17.46 2.92 -39.54
CA LEU A 748 -18.68 3.49 -38.96
C LEU A 748 -19.44 4.35 -39.98
N ILE A 749 -18.75 5.28 -40.65
CA ILE A 749 -19.37 6.15 -41.65
C ILE A 749 -19.89 5.33 -42.84
N LYS A 750 -19.11 4.36 -43.32
CA LYS A 750 -19.52 3.44 -44.39
C LYS A 750 -20.81 2.72 -44.02
N GLY A 751 -20.87 2.15 -42.81
CA GLY A 751 -22.06 1.44 -42.32
C GLY A 751 -23.29 2.34 -42.26
N TYR A 752 -23.12 3.62 -41.90
CA TYR A 752 -24.22 4.59 -41.92
C TYR A 752 -24.63 4.98 -43.35
N TYR A 753 -23.67 5.21 -44.25
CA TYR A 753 -23.95 5.46 -45.66
C TYR A 753 -24.79 4.33 -46.27
N ASP A 754 -24.51 3.06 -45.95
CA ASP A 754 -25.31 1.92 -46.42
C ASP A 754 -26.79 1.96 -45.98
N THR A 755 -27.15 2.75 -44.95
CA THR A 755 -28.54 2.92 -44.50
C THR A 755 -29.29 4.01 -45.27
N ILE A 756 -28.59 4.89 -45.98
CA ILE A 756 -29.19 5.94 -46.80
C ILE A 756 -29.67 5.30 -48.10
N PRO A 757 -30.95 5.45 -48.49
CA PRO A 757 -31.49 4.81 -49.70
C PRO A 757 -30.78 5.26 -50.98
N ASP A 758 -30.38 4.29 -51.81
CA ASP A 758 -29.69 4.53 -53.09
C ASP A 758 -30.54 5.37 -54.06
N SER A 759 -31.87 5.28 -53.97
CA SER A 759 -32.80 6.01 -54.83
C SER A 759 -32.67 7.54 -54.75
N LEU A 760 -32.21 8.07 -53.60
CA LEU A 760 -31.96 9.50 -53.44
C LEU A 760 -30.77 9.97 -54.30
N GLU A 761 -29.74 9.13 -54.40
CA GLU A 761 -28.55 9.41 -55.20
C GLU A 761 -28.83 9.19 -56.69
N GLU A 762 -29.59 8.16 -57.04
CA GLU A 762 -30.07 7.94 -58.41
C GLU A 762 -30.89 9.12 -58.91
N SER A 763 -31.78 9.65 -58.09
CA SER A 763 -32.58 10.84 -58.42
C SER A 763 -31.69 12.06 -58.67
N ALA A 764 -30.72 12.33 -57.79
CA ALA A 764 -29.78 13.43 -57.97
C ALA A 764 -28.90 13.28 -59.22
N MET A 765 -28.49 12.05 -59.56
CA MET A 765 -27.74 11.77 -60.78
C MET A 765 -28.59 11.93 -62.05
N ILE A 766 -29.89 11.64 -62.00
CA ILE A 766 -30.84 11.92 -63.09
C ILE A 766 -30.98 13.44 -63.30
N ASP A 767 -30.95 14.23 -62.22
CA ASP A 767 -30.92 15.71 -62.26
C ASP A 767 -29.58 16.30 -62.75
N GLY A 768 -28.62 15.45 -63.15
CA GLY A 768 -27.34 15.85 -63.72
C GLY A 768 -26.21 16.07 -62.69
N ALA A 769 -26.43 15.73 -61.42
CA ALA A 769 -25.38 15.83 -60.42
C ALA A 769 -24.27 14.79 -60.66
N THR A 770 -23.01 15.24 -60.63
CA THR A 770 -21.85 14.32 -60.58
C THR A 770 -21.85 13.51 -59.29
N ARG A 771 -21.12 12.39 -59.25
CA ARG A 771 -21.03 11.56 -58.03
C ARG A 771 -20.46 12.31 -56.83
N PHE A 772 -19.52 13.23 -57.04
CA PHE A 772 -18.98 14.06 -55.96
C PHE A 772 -19.98 15.11 -55.50
N GLN A 773 -20.73 15.74 -56.42
CA GLN A 773 -21.84 16.63 -56.07
C GLN A 773 -22.93 15.89 -55.29
N THR A 774 -23.29 14.67 -55.73
CA THR A 774 -24.26 13.82 -55.04
C THR A 774 -23.79 13.46 -53.63
N PHE A 775 -22.51 13.10 -53.47
CA PHE A 775 -21.90 12.88 -52.17
C PHE A 775 -21.99 14.13 -51.27
N TRP A 776 -21.53 15.27 -51.76
CA TRP A 776 -21.40 16.50 -50.95
C TRP A 776 -22.74 17.15 -50.62
N LEU A 777 -23.70 17.11 -51.54
CA LEU A 777 -24.99 17.81 -51.42
C LEU A 777 -26.12 16.92 -50.87
N ILE A 778 -26.05 15.60 -51.04
CA ILE A 778 -27.13 14.69 -50.63
C ILE A 778 -26.67 13.77 -49.50
N VAL A 779 -25.62 12.97 -49.72
CA VAL A 779 -25.21 11.93 -48.76
C VAL A 779 -24.61 12.54 -47.49
N LEU A 780 -23.72 13.52 -47.63
CA LEU A 780 -23.01 14.11 -46.50
C LEU A 780 -23.95 14.85 -45.52
N PRO A 781 -24.93 15.68 -45.97
CA PRO A 781 -25.91 16.28 -45.06
C PRO A 781 -26.83 15.27 -44.38
N LEU A 782 -27.28 14.23 -45.11
CA LEU A 782 -28.10 13.15 -44.52
C LEU A 782 -27.33 12.32 -43.50
N ALA A 783 -26.00 12.27 -43.64
CA ALA A 783 -25.10 11.60 -42.71
C ALA A 783 -24.64 12.48 -41.53
N SER A 784 -25.20 13.68 -41.34
CA SER A 784 -24.81 14.55 -40.23
C SER A 784 -24.79 13.86 -38.84
N PRO A 785 -25.69 12.90 -38.52
CA PRO A 785 -25.64 12.24 -37.22
C PRO A 785 -24.38 11.40 -37.02
N ILE A 786 -23.96 10.61 -38.02
CA ILE A 786 -22.74 9.80 -37.89
C ILE A 786 -21.48 10.66 -37.92
N LEU A 787 -21.48 11.75 -38.68
CA LEU A 787 -20.34 12.68 -38.71
C LEU A 787 -20.15 13.34 -37.34
N ALA A 788 -21.24 13.71 -36.67
CA ALA A 788 -21.20 14.23 -35.30
C ALA A 788 -20.67 13.18 -34.32
N VAL A 789 -21.11 11.91 -34.43
CA VAL A 789 -20.59 10.81 -33.61
C VAL A 789 -19.09 10.63 -33.81
N VAL A 790 -18.60 10.55 -35.06
CA VAL A 790 -17.17 10.40 -35.36
C VAL A 790 -16.37 11.62 -34.90
N THR A 791 -16.93 12.84 -35.01
CA THR A 791 -16.31 14.06 -34.46
C THR A 791 -16.10 13.94 -32.96
N ILE A 792 -17.14 13.55 -32.21
CA ILE A 792 -17.07 13.38 -30.75
C ILE A 792 -16.06 12.29 -30.40
N LEU A 793 -16.14 11.12 -31.05
CA LEU A 793 -15.24 9.99 -30.77
C LEU A 793 -13.78 10.33 -31.08
N SER A 794 -13.52 10.99 -32.21
CA SER A 794 -12.16 11.39 -32.59
C SER A 794 -11.61 12.45 -31.65
N PHE A 795 -12.41 13.46 -31.29
CA PHE A 795 -11.99 14.48 -30.34
C PHE A 795 -11.71 13.87 -28.96
N MET A 796 -12.63 13.08 -28.42
CA MET A 796 -12.46 12.43 -27.12
C MET A 796 -11.27 11.47 -27.09
N GLY A 797 -11.08 10.69 -28.16
CA GLY A 797 -9.96 9.77 -28.28
C GLY A 797 -8.63 10.51 -28.25
N THR A 798 -8.49 11.58 -29.04
CA THR A 798 -7.26 12.38 -29.10
C THR A 798 -7.04 13.24 -27.84
N PHE A 799 -8.09 13.85 -27.28
CA PHE A 799 -8.00 14.72 -26.10
C PHE A 799 -7.55 13.95 -24.85
N ASN A 800 -7.95 12.69 -24.72
CA ASN A 800 -7.57 11.82 -23.60
C ASN A 800 -6.32 10.97 -23.88
N GLU A 801 -5.72 11.08 -25.07
CA GLU A 801 -4.54 10.28 -25.41
C GLU A 801 -3.33 10.81 -24.63
N PHE A 802 -2.69 9.89 -23.90
CA PHE A 802 -1.54 10.19 -23.06
C PHE A 802 -0.23 9.58 -23.57
N VAL A 803 -0.26 8.32 -24.04
CA VAL A 803 0.96 7.53 -24.22
C VAL A 803 1.78 8.04 -25.39
N MET A 804 1.13 8.27 -26.54
CA MET A 804 1.79 8.84 -27.72
C MET A 804 2.19 10.30 -27.45
N ALA A 805 1.30 11.09 -26.85
CA ALA A 805 1.58 12.49 -26.53
C ALA A 805 2.81 12.64 -25.62
N ARG A 806 2.96 11.78 -24.60
CA ARG A 806 4.10 11.83 -23.66
C ARG A 806 5.44 11.56 -24.31
N ILE A 807 5.47 10.72 -25.34
CA ILE A 807 6.70 10.34 -26.06
C ILE A 807 7.09 11.37 -27.10
N VAL A 808 6.10 12.01 -27.73
CA VAL A 808 6.33 13.04 -28.75
C VAL A 808 6.67 14.40 -28.12
N LEU A 809 6.00 14.76 -27.01
CA LEU A 809 6.13 16.08 -26.37
C LEU A 809 7.11 16.03 -25.20
N ALA A 810 8.19 16.81 -25.29
CA ALA A 810 9.27 16.84 -24.32
C ALA A 810 9.21 18.09 -23.42
N SER A 811 8.93 19.25 -24.00
CA SER A 811 8.87 20.52 -23.29
C SER A 811 7.55 20.69 -22.57
N GLU A 812 7.59 21.08 -21.28
CA GLU A 812 6.39 21.26 -20.45
C GLU A 812 5.39 22.24 -21.07
N GLN A 813 5.86 23.25 -21.77
CA GLN A 813 5.01 24.23 -22.47
C GLN A 813 4.18 23.63 -23.62
N ASN A 814 4.65 22.54 -24.21
CA ASN A 814 4.03 21.89 -25.36
C ASN A 814 3.16 20.69 -24.94
N PHE A 815 3.16 20.31 -23.66
CA PHE A 815 2.32 19.22 -23.17
C PHE A 815 0.85 19.41 -23.52
N THR A 816 0.18 18.31 -23.84
CA THR A 816 -1.28 18.23 -23.79
C THR A 816 -1.73 18.15 -22.32
N TYR A 817 -3.01 18.37 -22.09
CA TYR A 817 -3.69 18.29 -20.81
C TYR A 817 -3.50 16.91 -20.18
N ALA A 818 -3.63 15.82 -20.95
CA ALA A 818 -3.42 14.47 -20.43
C ALA A 818 -1.98 14.26 -19.93
N VAL A 819 -0.99 14.76 -20.67
CA VAL A 819 0.43 14.70 -20.28
C VAL A 819 0.71 15.60 -19.07
N GLY A 820 0.20 16.84 -19.09
CA GLY A 820 0.35 17.80 -18.00
C GLY A 820 -0.32 17.35 -16.71
N LEU A 821 -1.49 16.70 -16.80
CA LEU A 821 -2.21 16.15 -15.64
C LEU A 821 -1.37 15.11 -14.89
N GLN A 822 -0.55 14.32 -15.59
CA GLN A 822 0.37 13.36 -14.99
C GLN A 822 1.38 14.04 -14.05
N THR A 823 1.75 15.30 -14.30
CA THR A 823 2.75 16.02 -13.49
C THR A 823 2.27 16.34 -12.08
N PHE A 824 0.96 16.26 -11.80
CA PHE A 824 0.40 16.34 -10.45
C PHE A 824 0.46 15.01 -9.68
N SER A 825 0.94 13.94 -10.34
CA SER A 825 1.06 12.58 -9.82
C SER A 825 2.51 12.08 -9.95
N SER A 826 3.45 12.79 -9.31
CA SER A 826 4.90 12.56 -9.40
C SER A 826 5.39 11.23 -8.79
N GLY A 827 4.56 10.53 -8.01
CA GLY A 827 4.90 9.23 -7.42
C GLY A 827 3.79 8.64 -6.54
N PRO A 828 3.93 7.38 -6.06
CA PRO A 828 2.90 6.63 -5.34
C PRO A 828 2.39 7.29 -4.05
N PHE A 829 3.18 8.22 -3.47
CA PHE A 829 2.86 8.93 -2.23
C PHE A 829 2.96 10.46 -2.36
N GLU A 830 3.15 10.97 -3.58
CA GLU A 830 3.39 12.40 -3.86
C GLU A 830 2.32 13.02 -4.75
N THR A 831 1.17 12.35 -4.90
CA THR A 831 0.08 12.86 -5.74
C THR A 831 -0.63 14.03 -5.05
N GLU A 832 -0.71 15.15 -5.75
CA GLU A 832 -1.48 16.31 -5.32
C GLU A 832 -2.95 16.15 -5.68
N TRP A 833 -3.66 15.26 -4.97
CA TRP A 833 -5.04 14.88 -5.23
C TRP A 833 -5.99 16.07 -5.39
N GLY A 834 -5.81 17.13 -4.60
CA GLY A 834 -6.61 18.35 -4.71
C GLY A 834 -6.45 19.04 -6.06
N LEU A 835 -5.21 19.28 -6.51
CA LEU A 835 -4.92 19.86 -7.82
C LEU A 835 -5.27 18.90 -8.96
N PHE A 836 -4.95 17.61 -8.82
CA PHE A 836 -5.24 16.59 -9.83
C PHE A 836 -6.74 16.49 -10.11
N THR A 837 -7.58 16.45 -9.06
CA THR A 837 -9.05 16.35 -9.23
C THR A 837 -9.67 17.65 -9.70
N ALA A 838 -9.17 18.81 -9.26
CA ALA A 838 -9.59 20.10 -9.81
C ALA A 838 -9.24 20.24 -11.30
N ALA A 839 -8.02 19.84 -11.68
CA ALA A 839 -7.56 19.80 -13.07
C ALA A 839 -8.40 18.81 -13.90
N ALA A 840 -8.72 17.64 -13.34
CA ALA A 840 -9.58 16.63 -13.96
C ALA A 840 -10.96 17.19 -14.33
N LEU A 841 -11.58 17.92 -13.41
CA LEU A 841 -12.89 18.56 -13.63
C LEU A 841 -12.82 19.68 -14.66
N LEU A 842 -11.80 20.53 -14.61
CA LEU A 842 -11.60 21.57 -15.61
C LEU A 842 -11.34 20.98 -17.01
N GLY A 843 -10.57 19.89 -17.09
CA GLY A 843 -10.32 19.17 -18.33
C GLY A 843 -11.54 18.47 -18.92
N ALA A 844 -12.56 18.16 -18.12
CA ALA A 844 -13.82 17.63 -18.61
C ALA A 844 -14.70 18.68 -19.32
N VAL A 845 -14.51 19.97 -19.00
CA VAL A 845 -15.35 21.06 -19.50
C VAL A 845 -15.37 21.15 -21.04
N PRO A 846 -14.22 21.15 -21.77
CA PRO A 846 -14.24 21.20 -23.24
C PRO A 846 -14.98 20.02 -23.88
N MET A 847 -14.87 18.82 -23.32
CA MET A 847 -15.58 17.63 -23.82
C MET A 847 -17.09 17.77 -23.65
N VAL A 848 -17.55 18.26 -22.50
CA VAL A 848 -18.98 18.51 -22.25
C VAL A 848 -19.52 19.58 -23.20
N ILE A 849 -18.79 20.68 -23.38
CA ILE A 849 -19.17 21.75 -24.32
C ILE A 849 -19.29 21.20 -25.74
N LEU A 850 -18.33 20.41 -26.20
CA LEU A 850 -18.38 19.79 -27.52
C LEU A 850 -19.60 18.88 -27.66
N PHE A 851 -19.82 17.96 -26.71
CA PHE A 851 -20.95 17.04 -26.73
C PHE A 851 -22.30 17.79 -26.80
N LEU A 852 -22.50 18.79 -25.94
CA LEU A 852 -23.73 19.61 -25.93
C LEU A 852 -23.90 20.37 -27.24
N SER A 853 -22.82 20.90 -27.83
CA SER A 853 -22.88 21.60 -29.12
C SER A 853 -23.27 20.68 -30.28
N MET A 854 -22.93 19.40 -30.19
CA MET A 854 -23.19 18.38 -31.22
C MET A 854 -24.54 17.67 -31.06
N GLN A 855 -25.21 17.82 -29.90
CA GLN A 855 -26.48 17.14 -29.59
C GLN A 855 -27.56 17.35 -30.66
N LYS A 856 -27.64 18.55 -31.25
CA LYS A 856 -28.62 18.86 -32.31
C LYS A 856 -28.45 18.02 -33.59
N TYR A 857 -27.24 17.51 -33.85
CA TYR A 857 -26.95 16.68 -35.01
C TYR A 857 -27.22 15.19 -34.75
N LEU A 858 -27.38 14.78 -33.49
CA LEU A 858 -27.60 13.37 -33.09
C LEU A 858 -29.07 12.94 -33.16
N VAL A 859 -29.97 13.77 -33.70
CA VAL A 859 -31.40 13.48 -33.81
C VAL A 859 -31.67 12.59 -35.04
N GLY A 860 -32.40 11.49 -34.86
CA GLY A 860 -32.79 10.59 -35.95
C GLY A 860 -33.97 11.13 -36.78
N GLY A 861 -34.22 10.52 -37.94
CA GLY A 861 -35.42 10.80 -38.77
C GLY A 861 -35.20 11.67 -40.01
N LEU A 862 -33.96 12.06 -40.33
CA LEU A 862 -33.65 12.86 -41.53
C LEU A 862 -34.03 12.18 -42.86
N THR A 863 -34.15 10.84 -42.87
CA THR A 863 -34.58 10.04 -44.03
C THR A 863 -36.04 9.60 -43.97
N GLN A 864 -36.79 9.95 -42.91
CA GLN A 864 -38.20 9.56 -42.80
C GLN A 864 -39.05 10.33 -43.83
N GLY A 865 -39.82 9.59 -44.63
CA GLY A 865 -40.74 10.15 -45.63
C GLY A 865 -40.12 10.43 -47.01
N SER A 866 -38.81 10.20 -47.20
CA SER A 866 -38.14 10.42 -48.48
C SER A 866 -38.33 9.27 -49.47
N VAL A 867 -38.55 8.05 -48.98
CA VAL A 867 -38.89 6.86 -49.76
C VAL A 867 -40.11 6.21 -49.14
N LYS A 868 -41.09 5.87 -49.98
CA LYS A 868 -42.30 5.17 -49.56
C LYS A 868 -41.97 3.69 -49.36
N GLY A 869 -41.90 3.22 -48.12
CA GLY A 869 -41.53 1.85 -47.77
C GLY A 869 -41.75 1.53 -46.31
#